data_AF-G2YLQ7-F1
#
_entry.id   AF-G2YLQ7-F1
#
_cell.length_a   1.000
_cell.length_b   1.000
_cell.length_c   1.000
_cell.angle_alpha   90.00
_cell.angle_beta   90.00
_cell.angle_gamma   90.00
#
_symmetry.space_group_name_H-M   'P 1'
#
loop_
_entity.id
_entity.type
_entity.pdbx_description
1 polymer ?
#
loop_
_entity_poly.entity_id
_entity_poly.type
_entity_poly.pdbx_seq_one_letter_code
_entity_poly.pdbx_strand_id
1 'polypeptide(L)'
;MSSHTYSLLPASGDNIRLLRLLPSEDEAAPLHCELRDYSLQRSTPRTHLYEALSYVWGDPHNTLPISVNEKQFQVTVNLHDALLRLRDHSFERILWVDAICIDQYNHEERNHQVQIMAKIYSSAHRVIVWLGEEKVEVKGALEDIQLAANEGPKNLPKKELKQQRILKLLRNPWFQRIWVLQEVAAARHIIIVCGSTTIDGYAFCLGVKSLKLFYTDSSGLETLLSVIDIIERAGLRPKFKANLSERFSLQIRPLAELIDMFYTRQATDIRDKLFALLGMSSDDPGKAGLQPNYEASWEEVFQQLVKFVLGKDISFRASSQTPRIKCRGIVVGQIYSVRMNSRQRVIFTSKFGDRELGGTREWTLPASAKPIRERDIICLIYGASTPSIIRLCKDHFSMIVIAVTPLNGLIRHEWPQFSRSKTQFLRDFELVWDWESSSGDMRDEGEYKTLIETFSQASVFSKVEPGGYLEKVTKLWNDIAILDDLVEVKEADERFIAAQDEYYLAAFGKMPSWYESGSKCGRTILAFAAEKGHENIVKLLLETIHPDIKDGKVGRTPLFFAAEHGHEAIVKLLLATGQVNTESKDESGETLLCWAAREGHESVVKLLLSIGQIEVNSKDGSDRTPLCWAAINGHKSVIKLLLSIDQIEVNSKDEFDRTPLCWAAREGHESVIKLLLSIRQIEVNSKDGFDQTPLCLAAREGHESVVKLLLSIDQIKVDSKDRFERTPLYYANMNKHVSVVKLLEDHAKDHTT
;
A
#
# COMPACT_ATOMS: atom_id res chain seq x y z
N MET A 1 46.15 -18.72 14.14
CA MET A 1 45.88 -17.99 15.40
C MET A 1 47.09 -17.11 15.68
N SER A 2 47.02 -15.82 15.33
CA SER A 2 48.13 -14.89 15.57
C SER A 2 48.11 -14.47 17.04
N SER A 3 49.20 -14.75 17.76
CA SER A 3 49.42 -14.40 19.17
C SER A 3 49.84 -12.93 19.37
N HIS A 4 49.32 -12.03 18.54
CA HIS A 4 49.62 -10.60 18.67
C HIS A 4 48.83 -10.05 19.87
N THR A 5 49.53 -9.42 20.81
CA THR A 5 48.94 -8.88 22.03
C THR A 5 48.74 -7.38 21.84
N TYR A 6 47.49 -6.95 21.73
CA TYR A 6 47.13 -5.54 21.64
C TYR A 6 47.29 -4.83 22.98
N SER A 7 47.70 -3.56 22.95
CA SER A 7 47.61 -2.65 24.10
C SER A 7 46.14 -2.40 24.45
N LEU A 8 45.73 -2.44 25.72
CA LEU A 8 44.34 -2.11 26.08
C LEU A 8 44.09 -0.62 25.86
N LEU A 9 43.19 -0.27 24.92
CA LEU A 9 42.75 1.10 24.74
C LEU A 9 41.80 1.50 25.89
N PRO A 10 41.89 2.73 26.43
CA PRO A 10 40.97 3.18 27.46
C PRO A 10 39.52 3.17 26.98
N ALA A 11 38.61 2.62 27.79
CA ALA A 11 37.17 2.55 27.50
C ALA A 11 36.49 3.94 27.43
N SER A 12 37.14 4.98 27.96
CA SER A 12 36.68 6.36 27.86
C SER A 12 37.63 7.20 26.99
N GLY A 13 37.07 7.88 26.01
CA GLY A 13 37.78 8.79 25.11
C GLY A 13 38.00 8.27 23.68
N ASP A 14 38.41 9.17 22.80
CA ASP A 14 38.60 8.90 21.37
C ASP A 14 40.01 8.36 21.09
N ASN A 15 40.35 7.22 21.72
CA ASN A 15 41.66 6.59 21.61
C ASN A 15 41.65 5.55 20.49
N ILE A 16 42.72 5.55 19.68
CA ILE A 16 42.93 4.64 18.54
C ILE A 16 44.37 4.14 18.56
N ARG A 17 44.68 3.13 17.73
CA ARG A 17 46.07 2.80 17.40
C ARG A 17 46.42 3.32 16.00
N LEU A 18 47.66 3.72 15.81
CA LEU A 18 48.22 4.08 14.51
C LEU A 18 49.35 3.11 14.15
N LEU A 19 49.39 2.73 12.89
CA LEU A 19 50.40 1.90 12.28
C LEU A 19 51.53 2.78 11.75
N ARG A 20 52.75 2.60 12.27
CA ARG A 20 53.96 3.19 11.72
C ARG A 20 54.61 2.15 10.81
N LEU A 21 54.47 2.33 9.51
CA LEU A 21 55.09 1.51 8.47
C LEU A 21 56.53 1.97 8.24
N LEU A 22 57.51 1.09 8.46
CA LEU A 22 58.92 1.42 8.38
C LEU A 22 59.43 1.43 6.92
N PRO A 23 60.34 2.34 6.57
CA PRO A 23 60.87 2.44 5.21
C PRO A 23 61.83 1.31 4.86
N SER A 24 62.01 1.04 3.56
CA SER A 24 63.02 0.12 3.03
C SER A 24 63.40 0.48 1.59
N GLU A 25 64.71 0.51 1.30
CA GLU A 25 65.21 0.67 -0.07
C GLU A 25 64.95 -0.59 -0.93
N ASP A 26 64.93 -1.77 -0.32
CA ASP A 26 64.60 -3.02 -1.01
C ASP A 26 63.09 -3.24 -1.05
N GLU A 27 62.51 -3.22 -2.26
CA GLU A 27 61.09 -3.49 -2.49
C GLU A 27 60.69 -4.91 -2.08
N ALA A 28 61.60 -5.88 -2.14
CA ALA A 28 61.33 -7.27 -1.75
C ALA A 28 61.47 -7.51 -0.24
N ALA A 29 61.98 -6.54 0.52
CA ALA A 29 62.18 -6.69 1.96
C ALA A 29 60.83 -6.90 2.68
N PRO A 30 60.78 -7.72 3.75
CA PRO A 30 59.58 -7.91 4.56
C PRO A 30 59.01 -6.59 5.10
N LEU A 31 57.69 -6.52 5.25
CA LEU A 31 57.02 -5.36 5.84
C LEU A 31 57.20 -5.35 7.36
N HIS A 32 57.85 -4.31 7.87
CA HIS A 32 58.01 -4.05 9.30
C HIS A 32 57.19 -2.85 9.74
N CYS A 33 56.42 -3.02 10.81
CA CYS A 33 55.51 -2.03 11.33
C CYS A 33 55.58 -1.95 12.86
N GLU A 34 55.20 -0.79 13.40
CA GLU A 34 54.95 -0.59 14.83
C GLU A 34 53.51 -0.10 15.05
N LEU A 35 52.87 -0.55 16.13
CA LEU A 35 51.58 0.00 16.59
C LEU A 35 51.79 0.95 17.76
N ARG A 36 51.18 2.13 17.70
CA ARG A 36 51.22 3.14 18.78
C ARG A 36 49.84 3.64 19.14
N ASP A 37 49.58 3.74 20.44
CA ASP A 37 48.35 4.33 20.95
C ASP A 37 48.33 5.84 20.68
N TYR A 38 47.16 6.35 20.31
CA TYR A 38 46.97 7.72 19.87
C TYR A 38 45.62 8.25 20.31
N SER A 39 45.59 9.46 20.86
CA SER A 39 44.33 10.12 21.22
C SER A 39 43.91 11.14 20.17
N LEU A 40 42.66 11.05 19.72
CA LEU A 40 42.05 12.07 18.86
C LEU A 40 41.58 13.30 19.65
N GLN A 41 41.61 13.25 20.99
CA GLN A 41 41.26 14.39 21.82
C GLN A 41 42.37 15.44 21.76
N ARG A 42 42.05 16.64 21.26
CA ARG A 42 42.99 17.77 21.22
C ARG A 42 42.34 19.07 21.68
N SER A 43 43.18 19.91 22.29
CA SER A 43 42.93 21.30 22.65
C SER A 43 43.29 22.31 21.54
N THR A 44 43.84 21.87 20.38
CA THR A 44 44.36 22.75 19.32
C THR A 44 43.90 22.36 17.90
N PRO A 45 43.73 23.33 16.97
CA PRO A 45 43.01 23.15 15.69
C PRO A 45 43.84 22.57 14.51
N ARG A 46 44.95 21.86 14.76
CA ARG A 46 45.79 21.30 13.68
C ARG A 46 45.34 19.89 13.28
N THR A 47 45.31 19.62 11.97
CA THR A 47 45.04 18.28 11.41
C THR A 47 46.00 17.23 11.94
N HIS A 48 45.52 16.02 12.19
CA HIS A 48 46.37 14.91 12.58
C HIS A 48 47.22 14.49 11.38
N LEU A 49 48.44 14.01 11.63
CA LEU A 49 49.44 13.76 10.59
C LEU A 49 49.45 12.32 10.08
N TYR A 50 48.45 11.51 10.45
CA TYR A 50 48.29 10.17 9.89
C TYR A 50 47.41 10.19 8.64
N GLU A 51 47.55 9.18 7.81
CA GLU A 51 46.69 8.93 6.66
C GLU A 51 45.80 7.72 6.94
N ALA A 52 44.56 7.71 6.47
CA ALA A 52 43.66 6.57 6.66
C ALA A 52 43.56 5.74 5.38
N LEU A 53 43.72 4.42 5.48
CA LEU A 53 43.58 3.51 4.36
C LEU A 53 42.12 3.07 4.22
N SER A 54 41.62 3.12 2.98
CA SER A 54 40.29 2.66 2.57
C SER A 54 40.47 1.62 1.48
N TYR A 55 40.06 0.39 1.74
CA TYR A 55 40.34 -0.74 0.85
C TYR A 55 39.33 -1.89 1.06
N VAL A 56 39.32 -2.85 0.13
CA VAL A 56 38.55 -4.09 0.29
C VAL A 56 39.44 -5.12 0.96
N TRP A 57 38.98 -5.74 2.06
CA TRP A 57 39.81 -6.71 2.79
C TRP A 57 40.32 -7.86 1.92
N GLY A 58 39.51 -8.38 0.99
CA GLY A 58 39.88 -9.53 0.15
C GLY A 58 39.53 -10.86 0.82
N ASP A 59 40.09 -11.96 0.31
CA ASP A 59 39.84 -13.31 0.84
C ASP A 59 40.54 -13.49 2.21
N PRO A 60 39.79 -13.73 3.30
CA PRO A 60 40.37 -13.90 4.64
C PRO A 60 41.21 -15.17 4.79
N HIS A 61 41.06 -16.15 3.90
CA HIS A 61 41.85 -17.38 3.91
C HIS A 61 43.19 -17.23 3.19
N ASN A 62 43.37 -16.16 2.41
CA ASN A 62 44.59 -15.88 1.68
C ASN A 62 45.36 -14.75 2.35
N THR A 63 46.29 -15.12 3.24
CA THR A 63 47.06 -14.18 4.06
C THR A 63 48.56 -14.27 3.83
N LEU A 64 49.24 -13.14 4.00
CA LEU A 64 50.69 -13.01 4.00
C LEU A 64 51.16 -12.44 5.35
N PRO A 65 52.34 -12.85 5.84
CA PRO A 65 52.89 -12.37 7.09
C PRO A 65 53.50 -10.97 6.96
N ILE A 66 53.28 -10.14 7.97
CA ILE A 66 54.03 -8.91 8.22
C ILE A 66 54.58 -8.94 9.66
N SER A 67 55.57 -8.09 9.97
CA SER A 67 56.09 -7.94 11.34
C SER A 67 55.48 -6.69 11.98
N VAL A 68 54.73 -6.85 13.07
CA VAL A 68 54.14 -5.75 13.86
C VAL A 68 54.66 -5.83 15.29
N ASN A 69 55.35 -4.79 15.77
CA ASN A 69 56.03 -4.77 17.07
C ASN A 69 56.90 -6.04 17.26
N GLU A 70 57.71 -6.37 16.25
CA GLU A 70 58.60 -7.55 16.20
C GLU A 70 57.91 -8.93 16.26
N LYS A 71 56.58 -8.97 16.18
CA LYS A 71 55.80 -10.22 16.11
C LYS A 71 55.19 -10.43 14.73
N GLN A 72 55.11 -11.69 14.31
CA GLN A 72 54.41 -12.06 13.08
C GLN A 72 52.90 -11.79 13.20
N PHE A 73 52.36 -11.09 12.22
CA PHE A 73 50.95 -10.75 12.08
C PHE A 73 50.48 -11.12 10.67
N GLN A 74 49.30 -11.73 10.53
CA GLN A 74 48.77 -12.16 9.24
C GLN A 74 47.82 -11.09 8.70
N VAL A 75 48.05 -10.64 7.48
CA VAL A 75 47.16 -9.72 6.75
C VAL A 75 46.74 -10.36 5.43
N THR A 76 45.60 -9.97 4.89
CA THR A 76 45.20 -10.43 3.56
C THR A 76 46.17 -9.99 2.48
N VAL A 77 46.25 -10.73 1.37
CA VAL A 77 47.11 -10.37 0.23
C VAL A 77 46.84 -8.93 -0.24
N ASN A 78 45.57 -8.52 -0.32
CA ASN A 78 45.26 -7.17 -0.80
C ASN A 78 45.76 -6.07 0.16
N LEU A 79 45.72 -6.30 1.47
CA LEU A 79 46.31 -5.35 2.44
C LEU A 79 47.84 -5.38 2.38
N HIS A 80 48.43 -6.56 2.21
CA HIS A 80 49.88 -6.69 2.04
C HIS A 80 50.36 -5.88 0.83
N ASP A 81 49.71 -6.03 -0.32
CA ASP A 81 50.03 -5.29 -1.55
C ASP A 81 49.86 -3.78 -1.37
N ALA A 82 48.78 -3.36 -0.69
CA ALA A 82 48.57 -1.95 -0.34
C ALA A 82 49.72 -1.41 0.52
N LEU A 83 50.08 -2.10 1.60
CA LEU A 83 51.17 -1.66 2.49
C LEU A 83 52.51 -1.64 1.77
N LEU A 84 52.78 -2.64 0.93
CA LEU A 84 53.98 -2.70 0.11
C LEU A 84 54.07 -1.51 -0.83
N ARG A 85 52.97 -1.15 -1.49
CA ARG A 85 52.89 0.00 -2.38
C ARG A 85 53.00 1.33 -1.66
N LEU A 86 52.51 1.40 -0.42
CA LEU A 86 52.50 2.61 0.39
C LEU A 86 53.79 2.82 1.19
N ARG A 87 54.64 1.80 1.31
CA ARG A 87 55.96 1.87 1.94
C ARG A 87 56.86 2.79 1.12
N ASP A 88 57.39 3.81 1.79
CA ASP A 88 58.39 4.70 1.20
C ASP A 88 59.81 4.14 1.41
N HIS A 89 60.76 4.57 0.59
CA HIS A 89 62.15 4.10 0.68
C HIS A 89 62.92 4.72 1.83
N SER A 90 62.57 5.94 2.24
CA SER A 90 63.36 6.75 3.17
C SER A 90 62.58 7.22 4.40
N PHE A 91 61.26 7.37 4.29
CA PHE A 91 60.43 7.90 5.36
C PHE A 91 59.46 6.85 5.90
N GLU A 92 59.31 6.83 7.22
CA GLU A 92 58.19 6.12 7.81
C GLU A 92 56.86 6.74 7.40
N ARG A 93 55.85 5.88 7.31
CA ARG A 93 54.50 6.31 7.00
C ARG A 93 53.56 5.98 8.15
N ILE A 94 52.81 6.97 8.62
CA ILE A 94 51.85 6.80 9.71
C ILE A 94 50.47 6.60 9.13
N LEU A 95 49.94 5.39 9.27
CA LEU A 95 48.69 4.95 8.70
C LEU A 95 47.69 4.57 9.80
N TRP A 96 46.41 4.77 9.52
CA TRP A 96 45.34 4.08 10.21
C TRP A 96 44.74 3.04 9.25
N VAL A 97 44.77 1.78 9.69
CA VAL A 97 44.29 0.62 8.93
C VAL A 97 43.41 -0.20 9.86
N ASP A 98 42.12 -0.29 9.57
CA ASP A 98 41.12 -0.98 10.40
C ASP A 98 41.53 -2.41 10.81
N ALA A 99 42.01 -3.22 9.86
CA ALA A 99 42.38 -4.62 10.10
C ALA A 99 43.59 -4.83 11.02
N ILE A 100 44.42 -3.79 11.24
CA ILE A 100 45.62 -3.87 12.11
C ILE A 100 45.47 -2.97 13.34
N CYS A 101 44.82 -1.82 13.23
CA CYS A 101 44.73 -0.84 14.31
C CYS A 101 43.62 -1.17 15.32
N ILE A 102 42.63 -1.96 14.92
CA ILE A 102 41.52 -2.43 15.76
C ILE A 102 41.76 -3.90 16.10
N ASP A 103 41.61 -4.25 17.37
CA ASP A 103 41.54 -5.65 17.79
C ASP A 103 40.21 -6.27 17.31
N GLN A 104 40.26 -6.96 16.17
CA GLN A 104 39.10 -7.57 15.52
C GLN A 104 38.45 -8.69 16.36
N TYR A 105 39.16 -9.23 17.36
CA TYR A 105 38.67 -10.27 18.25
C TYR A 105 38.06 -9.73 19.54
N ASN A 106 38.26 -8.44 19.84
CA ASN A 106 37.64 -7.76 20.97
C ASN A 106 36.36 -7.04 20.53
N HIS A 107 35.21 -7.63 20.85
CA HIS A 107 33.90 -7.10 20.48
C HIS A 107 33.62 -5.71 21.07
N GLU A 108 34.03 -5.44 22.31
CA GLU A 108 33.83 -4.13 22.94
C GLU A 108 34.64 -3.05 22.23
N GLU A 109 35.91 -3.34 21.95
CA GLU A 109 36.78 -2.42 21.21
C GLU A 109 36.23 -2.16 19.81
N ARG A 110 35.87 -3.22 19.07
CA ARG A 110 35.32 -3.09 17.71
C ARG A 110 34.06 -2.24 17.71
N ASN A 111 33.14 -2.46 18.65
CA ASN A 111 31.91 -1.69 18.77
C ASN A 111 32.22 -0.21 19.04
N HIS A 112 33.16 0.09 19.93
CA HIS A 112 33.59 1.46 20.23
C HIS A 112 34.26 2.13 19.02
N GLN A 113 35.20 1.45 18.35
CA GLN A 113 35.91 1.98 17.18
C GLN A 113 34.96 2.28 16.01
N VAL A 114 33.94 1.43 15.80
CA VAL A 114 32.89 1.68 14.80
C VAL A 114 32.13 2.99 15.08
N GLN A 115 31.84 3.31 16.35
CA GLN A 115 31.16 4.55 16.72
C GLN A 115 31.98 5.81 16.42
N ILE A 116 33.31 5.72 16.50
CA ILE A 116 34.22 6.83 16.22
C ILE A 116 34.84 6.79 14.82
N MET A 117 34.45 5.85 13.96
CA MET A 117 35.01 5.66 12.62
C MET A 117 34.98 6.92 11.75
N ALA A 118 33.82 7.61 11.72
CA ALA A 118 33.69 8.90 11.03
C ALA A 118 34.69 9.96 11.55
N LYS A 119 34.97 9.96 12.85
CA LYS A 119 35.92 10.87 13.49
C LYS A 119 37.34 10.54 13.07
N ILE A 120 37.71 9.26 13.04
CA ILE A 120 39.02 8.77 12.58
C ILE A 120 39.28 9.25 11.15
N TYR A 121 38.40 8.96 10.20
CA TYR A 121 38.63 9.36 8.81
C TYR A 121 38.61 10.89 8.60
N SER A 122 37.81 11.62 9.39
CA SER A 122 37.76 13.08 9.28
C SER A 122 38.99 13.79 9.88
N SER A 123 39.66 13.12 10.82
CA SER A 123 40.84 13.61 11.51
C SER A 123 42.12 13.35 10.72
N ALA A 124 42.11 12.35 9.83
CA ALA A 124 43.22 11.99 8.96
C ALA A 124 43.63 13.16 8.03
N HIS A 125 44.93 13.23 7.73
CA HIS A 125 45.47 14.20 6.79
C HIS A 125 44.89 14.00 5.38
N ARG A 126 44.77 12.74 4.95
CA ARG A 126 44.08 12.30 3.74
C ARG A 126 43.58 10.87 3.88
N VAL A 127 42.69 10.49 2.98
CA VAL A 127 42.20 9.12 2.83
C VAL A 127 42.75 8.54 1.55
N ILE A 128 43.37 7.37 1.67
CA ILE A 128 43.98 6.62 0.58
C ILE A 128 43.01 5.53 0.17
N VAL A 129 42.46 5.63 -1.03
CA VAL A 129 41.57 4.63 -1.59
C VAL A 129 42.40 3.66 -2.42
N TRP A 130 42.58 2.45 -1.91
CA TRP A 130 43.28 1.37 -2.60
C TRP A 130 42.28 0.45 -3.32
N LEU A 131 42.32 0.47 -4.65
CA LEU A 131 41.45 -0.34 -5.51
C LEU A 131 42.01 -1.74 -5.79
N GLY A 132 43.21 -2.05 -5.30
CA GLY A 132 43.90 -3.32 -5.56
C GLY A 132 45.00 -3.21 -6.61
N GLU A 133 45.69 -4.33 -6.83
CA GLU A 133 46.70 -4.45 -7.88
C GLU A 133 46.10 -4.32 -9.30
N GLU A 134 46.90 -3.76 -10.20
CA GLU A 134 46.46 -3.49 -11.57
C GLU A 134 46.40 -4.78 -12.41
N LYS A 135 45.19 -5.34 -12.52
CA LYS A 135 44.94 -6.49 -13.42
C LYS A 135 45.00 -6.06 -14.88
N VAL A 136 45.38 -6.99 -15.76
CA VAL A 136 45.47 -6.78 -17.23
C VAL A 136 44.22 -6.12 -17.81
N GLU A 137 43.03 -6.44 -17.27
CA GLU A 137 41.74 -5.94 -17.75
C GLU A 137 41.44 -4.47 -17.40
N VAL A 138 42.03 -3.95 -16.33
CA VAL A 138 41.85 -2.55 -15.88
C VAL A 138 43.10 -1.71 -16.15
N LYS A 139 44.13 -2.32 -16.76
CA LYS A 139 45.41 -1.66 -17.00
C LYS A 139 45.26 -0.38 -17.81
N GLY A 140 45.78 0.73 -17.31
CA GLY A 140 45.70 2.03 -17.97
C GLY A 140 44.37 2.77 -17.77
N ALA A 141 43.47 2.28 -16.90
CA ALA A 141 42.15 2.88 -16.70
C ALA A 141 42.21 4.18 -15.90
N LEU A 142 43.07 4.28 -14.87
CA LEU A 142 43.23 5.52 -14.10
C LEU A 142 43.87 6.63 -14.94
N GLU A 143 44.82 6.30 -15.80
CA GLU A 143 45.46 7.24 -16.73
C GLU A 143 44.47 7.75 -17.76
N ASP A 144 43.57 6.89 -18.27
CA ASP A 144 42.50 7.35 -19.17
C ASP A 144 41.52 8.29 -18.47
N ILE A 145 41.17 8.01 -17.21
CA ILE A 145 40.32 8.91 -16.41
C ILE A 145 41.04 10.24 -16.20
N GLN A 146 42.33 10.21 -15.86
CA GLN A 146 43.14 11.42 -15.71
C GLN A 146 43.24 12.22 -17.01
N LEU A 147 43.43 11.55 -18.14
CA LEU A 147 43.45 12.18 -19.46
C LEU A 147 42.11 12.85 -19.77
N ALA A 148 40.99 12.18 -19.49
CA ALA A 148 39.65 12.73 -19.67
C ALA A 148 39.38 13.94 -18.77
N ALA A 149 39.97 13.98 -17.57
CA ALA A 149 39.89 15.13 -16.68
C ALA A 149 40.62 16.35 -17.25
N ASN A 150 41.76 16.13 -17.95
CA ASN A 150 42.60 17.20 -18.50
C ASN A 150 42.10 17.73 -19.86
N GLU A 151 41.64 16.87 -20.76
CA GLU A 151 41.32 17.25 -22.14
C GLU A 151 39.87 17.77 -22.35
N GLY A 152 39.01 17.60 -21.34
CA GLY A 152 37.60 18.02 -21.40
C GLY A 152 36.74 17.19 -22.37
N PRO A 153 35.43 17.49 -22.47
CA PRO A 153 34.44 16.61 -23.12
C PRO A 153 34.53 16.52 -24.66
N LYS A 154 35.52 17.14 -25.31
CA LYS A 154 35.64 17.17 -26.78
C LYS A 154 36.61 16.12 -27.35
N ASN A 155 37.51 15.58 -26.54
CA ASN A 155 38.51 14.56 -26.94
C ASN A 155 38.33 13.24 -26.18
N LEU A 156 37.09 12.77 -26.03
CA LEU A 156 36.83 11.50 -25.34
C LEU A 156 37.47 10.31 -26.09
N PRO A 157 37.91 9.28 -25.35
CA PRO A 157 38.41 8.04 -25.94
C PRO A 157 37.30 7.32 -26.71
N LYS A 158 37.23 7.55 -28.04
CA LYS A 158 36.27 6.90 -28.96
C LYS A 158 36.51 5.40 -29.18
N LYS A 159 37.49 4.79 -28.50
CA LYS A 159 37.77 3.34 -28.59
C LYS A 159 36.96 2.61 -27.52
N GLU A 160 36.02 1.78 -27.95
CA GLU A 160 35.17 0.90 -27.14
C GLU A 160 35.95 0.16 -26.03
N LEU A 161 37.16 -0.32 -26.36
CA LEU A 161 38.06 -1.00 -25.43
C LEU A 161 38.49 -0.14 -24.22
N LYS A 162 38.67 1.18 -24.40
CA LYS A 162 39.04 2.11 -23.31
C LYS A 162 37.87 2.34 -22.35
N GLN A 163 36.65 2.43 -22.86
CA GLN A 163 35.45 2.54 -22.02
C GLN A 163 35.21 1.27 -21.22
N GLN A 164 35.42 0.09 -21.83
CA GLN A 164 35.25 -1.20 -21.14
C GLN A 164 36.20 -1.36 -19.94
N ARG A 165 37.49 -1.00 -20.06
CA ARG A 165 38.43 -1.08 -18.92
C ARG A 165 38.08 -0.13 -17.78
N ILE A 166 37.61 1.09 -18.10
CA ILE A 166 37.14 2.07 -17.12
C ILE A 166 35.89 1.55 -16.41
N LEU A 167 34.92 1.02 -17.14
CA LEU A 167 33.72 0.42 -16.56
C LEU A 167 34.05 -0.76 -15.64
N LYS A 168 35.03 -1.60 -16.01
CA LYS A 168 35.52 -2.68 -15.12
C LYS A 168 36.15 -2.14 -13.83
N LEU A 169 36.96 -1.09 -13.92
CA LEU A 169 37.52 -0.42 -12.73
C LEU A 169 36.41 0.15 -11.84
N LEU A 170 35.40 0.79 -12.43
CA LEU A 170 34.28 1.38 -11.69
C LEU A 170 33.33 0.34 -11.08
N ARG A 171 33.37 -0.91 -11.57
CA ARG A 171 32.69 -2.08 -10.97
C ARG A 171 33.49 -2.73 -9.83
N ASN A 172 34.63 -2.16 -9.44
CA ASN A 172 35.43 -2.66 -8.34
C ASN A 172 34.57 -2.78 -7.05
N PRO A 173 34.67 -3.88 -6.28
CA PRO A 173 33.87 -4.10 -5.06
C PRO A 173 33.97 -2.96 -4.04
N TRP A 174 35.07 -2.19 -4.04
CA TRP A 174 35.22 -1.01 -3.21
C TRP A 174 34.07 -0.01 -3.42
N PHE A 175 33.68 0.24 -4.68
CA PHE A 175 32.56 1.14 -5.02
C PHE A 175 31.18 0.59 -4.66
N GLN A 176 31.08 -0.63 -4.12
CA GLN A 176 29.80 -1.26 -3.75
C GLN A 176 29.61 -1.35 -2.23
N ARG A 177 30.68 -1.18 -1.43
CA ARG A 177 30.62 -1.28 0.03
C ARG A 177 29.93 -0.07 0.68
N ILE A 178 29.21 -0.31 1.77
CA ILE A 178 28.55 0.75 2.54
C ILE A 178 29.57 1.60 3.32
N TRP A 179 30.54 0.98 4.01
CA TRP A 179 31.51 1.67 4.86
C TRP A 179 32.31 2.74 4.12
N VAL A 180 32.65 2.47 2.87
CA VAL A 180 33.33 3.40 1.96
C VAL A 180 32.67 4.77 1.91
N LEU A 181 31.34 4.85 2.00
CA LEU A 181 30.63 6.13 2.00
C LEU A 181 31.08 7.01 3.16
N GLN A 182 31.17 6.46 4.36
CA GLN A 182 31.58 7.20 5.54
C GLN A 182 33.06 7.61 5.44
N GLU A 183 33.90 6.70 4.96
CA GLU A 183 35.35 6.91 4.79
C GLU A 183 35.61 8.10 3.84
N VAL A 184 34.99 8.09 2.66
CA VAL A 184 35.13 9.18 1.69
C VAL A 184 34.24 10.38 1.96
N ALA A 185 33.21 10.28 2.81
CA ALA A 185 32.42 11.43 3.30
C ALA A 185 33.09 12.18 4.46
N ALA A 186 33.99 11.51 5.18
CA ALA A 186 34.79 12.10 6.25
C ALA A 186 36.05 12.77 5.71
N ALA A 187 36.66 12.20 4.66
CA ALA A 187 37.92 12.66 4.07
C ALA A 187 37.94 14.15 3.69
N ARG A 188 39.06 14.84 3.88
CA ARG A 188 39.23 16.22 3.36
C ARG A 188 40.10 16.29 2.11
N HIS A 189 40.91 15.26 1.93
CA HIS A 189 41.70 15.02 0.74
C HIS A 189 41.66 13.52 0.47
N ILE A 190 41.45 13.13 -0.79
CA ILE A 190 41.33 11.74 -1.21
C ILE A 190 42.33 11.51 -2.33
N ILE A 191 43.08 10.42 -2.23
CA ILE A 191 43.90 9.91 -3.33
C ILE A 191 43.42 8.51 -3.67
N ILE A 192 43.28 8.21 -4.96
CA ILE A 192 42.83 6.91 -5.46
C ILE A 192 44.02 6.23 -6.11
N VAL A 193 44.28 5.00 -5.71
CA VAL A 193 45.45 4.21 -6.10
C VAL A 193 44.99 2.86 -6.65
N CYS A 194 45.52 2.46 -7.80
CA CYS A 194 45.32 1.14 -8.40
C CYS A 194 46.66 0.67 -8.98
N GLY A 195 47.21 -0.41 -8.42
CA GLY A 195 48.59 -0.85 -8.70
C GLY A 195 49.58 0.31 -8.54
N SER A 196 50.30 0.64 -9.61
CA SER A 196 51.30 1.70 -9.59
C SER A 196 50.76 3.11 -9.78
N THR A 197 49.52 3.26 -10.25
CA THR A 197 48.94 4.53 -10.69
C THR A 197 48.16 5.20 -9.57
N THR A 198 48.38 6.50 -9.39
CA THR A 198 47.70 7.34 -8.38
C THR A 198 47.05 8.55 -9.05
N ILE A 199 45.83 8.87 -8.64
CA ILE A 199 45.08 10.04 -9.09
C ILE A 199 44.47 10.77 -7.90
N ASP A 200 44.40 12.09 -7.96
CA ASP A 200 43.66 12.89 -6.98
C ASP A 200 42.15 12.61 -7.10
N GLY A 201 41.45 12.52 -5.97
CA GLY A 201 40.03 12.19 -5.94
C GLY A 201 39.15 13.18 -6.73
N TYR A 202 39.48 14.47 -6.73
CA TYR A 202 38.74 15.46 -7.53
C TYR A 202 39.00 15.28 -9.03
N ALA A 203 40.26 15.04 -9.41
CA ALA A 203 40.62 14.76 -10.81
C ALA A 203 39.95 13.48 -11.32
N PHE A 204 39.87 12.43 -10.48
CA PHE A 204 39.13 11.22 -10.79
C PHE A 204 37.64 11.51 -11.06
N CYS A 205 36.98 12.25 -10.17
CA CYS A 205 35.57 12.61 -10.34
C CYS A 205 35.32 13.42 -11.62
N LEU A 206 36.18 14.41 -11.89
CA LEU A 206 36.10 15.23 -13.10
C LEU A 206 36.28 14.40 -14.38
N GLY A 207 37.23 13.47 -14.37
CA GLY A 207 37.48 12.54 -15.47
C GLY A 207 36.29 11.63 -15.74
N VAL A 208 35.75 10.98 -14.71
CA VAL A 208 34.58 10.08 -14.85
C VAL A 208 33.36 10.83 -15.38
N LYS A 209 33.08 12.05 -14.88
CA LYS A 209 31.97 12.90 -15.38
C LYS A 209 32.17 13.32 -16.83
N SER A 210 33.41 13.65 -17.22
CA SER A 210 33.75 14.05 -18.60
C SER A 210 33.57 12.91 -19.61
N LEU A 211 33.75 11.65 -19.19
CA LEU A 211 33.65 10.47 -20.04
C LEU A 211 32.22 10.16 -20.54
N LYS A 212 31.18 10.82 -19.99
CA LYS A 212 29.77 10.66 -20.41
C LYS A 212 29.42 9.21 -20.78
N LEU A 213 29.84 8.26 -19.95
CA LEU A 213 29.73 6.82 -20.25
C LEU A 213 28.27 6.51 -20.60
N PHE A 214 28.00 6.15 -21.87
CA PHE A 214 26.64 5.97 -22.38
C PHE A 214 26.04 4.70 -21.78
N TYR A 215 24.88 4.87 -21.14
CA TYR A 215 24.19 3.86 -20.37
C TYR A 215 23.36 2.97 -21.29
N THR A 216 23.79 1.74 -21.48
CA THR A 216 22.94 0.65 -21.97
C THR A 216 23.33 -0.60 -21.18
N ASP A 217 22.43 -1.07 -20.31
CA ASP A 217 22.51 -2.32 -19.54
C ASP A 217 23.56 -2.50 -18.43
N SER A 218 23.60 -1.63 -17.39
CA SER A 218 24.16 -2.13 -16.11
C SER A 218 23.51 -1.55 -14.86
N SER A 219 22.70 -2.39 -14.22
CA SER A 219 22.39 -2.29 -12.79
C SER A 219 23.70 -2.14 -11.99
N GLY A 220 23.75 -1.15 -11.08
CA GLY A 220 24.89 -0.90 -10.18
C GLY A 220 25.65 0.40 -10.41
N LEU A 221 25.71 0.93 -11.64
CA LEU A 221 26.44 2.18 -11.96
C LEU A 221 25.69 3.47 -11.54
N GLU A 222 24.38 3.41 -11.31
CA GLU A 222 23.60 4.55 -10.78
C GLU A 222 24.06 4.95 -9.37
N THR A 223 24.39 3.95 -8.53
CA THR A 223 24.89 4.16 -7.15
C THR A 223 26.36 4.61 -7.10
N LEU A 224 27.06 4.60 -8.24
CA LEU A 224 28.43 5.09 -8.34
C LEU A 224 28.46 6.62 -8.37
N LEU A 225 27.51 7.24 -9.07
CA LEU A 225 27.46 8.71 -9.22
C LEU A 225 27.32 9.41 -7.86
N SER A 226 26.60 8.82 -6.92
CA SER A 226 26.48 9.34 -5.56
C SER A 226 27.79 9.28 -4.78
N VAL A 227 28.60 8.22 -4.93
CA VAL A 227 29.96 8.15 -4.35
C VAL A 227 30.88 9.19 -4.99
N ILE A 228 30.83 9.32 -6.31
CA ILE A 228 31.61 10.31 -7.07
C ILE A 228 31.30 11.73 -6.58
N ASP A 229 30.03 12.06 -6.37
CA ASP A 229 29.60 13.36 -5.85
C ASP A 229 30.07 13.60 -4.40
N ILE A 230 30.14 12.55 -3.57
CA ILE A 230 30.71 12.66 -2.22
C ILE A 230 32.21 12.95 -2.32
N ILE A 231 32.97 12.18 -3.10
CA ILE A 231 34.43 12.33 -3.28
C ILE A 231 34.77 13.74 -3.80
N GLU A 232 34.05 14.22 -4.83
CA GLU A 232 34.27 15.53 -5.44
C GLU A 232 34.17 16.66 -4.40
N ARG A 233 33.27 16.52 -3.42
CA ARG A 233 33.04 17.52 -2.37
C ARG A 233 34.03 17.43 -1.21
N ALA A 234 34.98 16.49 -1.19
CA ALA A 234 35.92 16.32 -0.09
C ALA A 234 36.69 17.61 0.25
N GLY A 235 37.16 18.34 -0.76
CA GLY A 235 37.90 19.59 -0.59
C GLY A 235 37.09 20.75 -0.02
N LEU A 236 35.75 20.67 -0.03
CA LEU A 236 34.85 21.73 0.48
C LEU A 236 34.56 21.57 1.98
N ARG A 237 35.00 20.48 2.62
CA ARG A 237 34.64 20.15 3.99
C ARG A 237 35.45 20.97 5.01
N PRO A 238 34.80 21.50 6.06
CA PRO A 238 35.46 22.37 7.03
C PRO A 238 36.57 21.62 7.78
N LYS A 239 37.63 22.34 8.15
CA LYS A 239 38.75 21.77 8.91
C LYS A 239 38.38 21.41 10.35
N PHE A 240 37.36 22.09 10.88
CA PHE A 240 36.93 22.00 12.27
C PHE A 240 35.42 21.78 12.30
N LYS A 241 34.96 20.81 13.10
CA LYS A 241 33.54 20.56 13.35
C LYS A 241 33.26 20.83 14.82
N ALA A 242 32.29 21.69 15.10
CA ALA A 242 31.82 21.92 16.46
C ALA A 242 31.10 20.67 16.96
N ASN A 243 31.50 20.16 18.14
CA ASN A 243 30.74 19.14 18.85
C ASN A 243 29.43 19.77 19.34
N LEU A 244 28.36 19.66 18.54
CA LEU A 244 27.03 20.14 18.91
C LEU A 244 26.25 19.10 19.75
N SER A 245 26.78 17.88 19.91
CA SER A 245 26.18 16.76 20.65
C SER A 245 27.27 15.88 21.28
N GLU A 246 26.89 15.01 22.22
CA GLU A 246 27.75 13.96 22.81
C GLU A 246 28.30 12.98 21.74
N ARG A 247 27.66 12.92 20.56
CA ARG A 247 28.04 12.07 19.43
C ARG A 247 28.68 12.86 18.28
N PHE A 248 29.76 12.31 17.72
CA PHE A 248 30.39 12.85 16.50
C PHE A 248 29.52 12.60 15.25
N SER A 249 29.34 13.62 14.41
CA SER A 249 28.61 13.52 13.16
C SER A 249 29.28 14.37 12.07
N LEU A 250 29.21 13.88 10.83
CA LEU A 250 29.71 14.61 9.68
C LEU A 250 28.75 15.68 9.17
N GLN A 251 27.49 15.69 9.62
CA GLN A 251 26.44 16.66 9.24
C GLN A 251 26.22 16.71 7.72
N ILE A 252 26.16 15.55 7.08
CA ILE A 252 26.03 15.45 5.62
C ILE A 252 24.57 15.66 5.20
N ARG A 253 23.66 14.81 5.70
CA ARG A 253 22.23 14.77 5.35
C ARG A 253 21.42 14.08 6.45
N PRO A 254 20.09 14.27 6.52
CA PRO A 254 19.22 13.50 7.41
C PRO A 254 19.41 11.99 7.25
N LEU A 255 19.23 11.22 8.33
CA LEU A 255 19.50 9.77 8.30
C LEU A 255 18.62 9.05 7.25
N ALA A 256 17.34 9.42 7.18
CA ALA A 256 16.40 8.80 6.25
C ALA A 256 16.81 9.01 4.78
N GLU A 257 17.28 10.22 4.43
CA GLU A 257 17.79 10.53 3.08
C GLU A 257 19.03 9.71 2.76
N LEU A 258 19.97 9.57 3.71
CA LEU A 258 21.16 8.73 3.53
C LEU A 258 20.80 7.26 3.29
N ILE A 259 19.84 6.74 4.06
CA ILE A 259 19.36 5.36 3.90
C ILE A 259 18.77 5.19 2.50
N ASP A 260 17.83 6.07 2.13
CA ASP A 260 17.18 6.04 0.82
C ASP A 260 18.17 6.12 -0.35
N MET A 261 19.33 6.74 -0.16
CA MET A 261 20.39 6.82 -1.17
C MET A 261 21.27 5.57 -1.24
N PHE A 262 21.42 4.80 -0.14
CA PHE A 262 22.57 3.90 0.00
C PHE A 262 22.30 2.49 0.57
N TYR A 263 21.09 2.17 1.03
CA TYR A 263 20.83 0.91 1.73
C TYR A 263 21.02 -0.36 0.86
N THR A 264 20.97 -0.24 -0.49
CA THR A 264 21.21 -1.36 -1.42
C THR A 264 22.69 -1.75 -1.55
N ARG A 265 23.60 -1.00 -0.93
CA ARG A 265 25.04 -1.27 -0.95
C ARG A 265 25.40 -2.53 -0.17
N GLN A 266 26.52 -3.13 -0.55
CA GLN A 266 27.02 -4.36 0.06
C GLN A 266 27.57 -4.10 1.46
N ALA A 267 27.26 -5.03 2.35
CA ALA A 267 27.74 -5.07 3.70
C ALA A 267 27.91 -6.53 4.13
N THR A 268 28.93 -6.82 4.92
CA THR A 268 29.14 -8.16 5.48
C THR A 268 28.09 -8.47 6.54
N ASP A 269 27.75 -7.49 7.36
CA ASP A 269 26.65 -7.52 8.31
C ASP A 269 25.55 -6.56 7.85
N ILE A 270 24.29 -6.99 7.84
CA ILE A 270 23.18 -6.13 7.41
C ILE A 270 23.06 -4.85 8.25
N ARG A 271 23.45 -4.90 9.54
CA ARG A 271 23.42 -3.74 10.46
C ARG A 271 24.40 -2.64 10.03
N ASP A 272 25.49 -3.00 9.36
CA ASP A 272 26.46 -2.02 8.85
C ASP A 272 25.85 -1.09 7.80
N LYS A 273 24.81 -1.54 7.08
CA LYS A 273 24.06 -0.70 6.14
C LYS A 273 23.48 0.54 6.83
N LEU A 274 23.13 0.42 8.10
CA LEU A 274 22.69 1.53 8.94
C LEU A 274 23.85 2.18 9.69
N PHE A 275 24.69 1.41 10.35
CA PHE A 275 25.74 1.94 11.24
C PHE A 275 26.77 2.79 10.50
N ALA A 276 27.09 2.47 9.24
CA ALA A 276 27.97 3.31 8.42
C ALA A 276 27.36 4.71 8.14
N LEU A 277 26.02 4.81 8.04
CA LEU A 277 25.32 6.06 7.75
C LEU A 277 25.08 6.92 8.99
N LEU A 278 25.10 6.31 10.18
CA LEU A 278 24.92 7.00 11.46
C LEU A 278 25.94 8.14 11.65
N GLY A 279 27.23 7.92 11.36
CA GLY A 279 28.25 8.97 11.44
C GLY A 279 28.11 10.08 10.39
N MET A 280 27.36 9.83 9.31
CA MET A 280 27.10 10.81 8.25
C MET A 280 25.86 11.68 8.52
N SER A 281 24.92 11.20 9.34
CA SER A 281 23.62 11.84 9.56
C SER A 281 23.72 13.23 10.19
N SER A 282 22.94 14.19 9.72
CA SER A 282 22.77 15.51 10.34
C SER A 282 21.90 15.49 11.59
N ASP A 283 21.00 14.52 11.69
CA ASP A 283 20.05 14.40 12.79
C ASP A 283 20.69 13.66 13.96
N ASP A 284 20.02 13.63 15.11
CA ASP A 284 20.50 12.91 16.29
C ASP A 284 19.64 11.65 16.57
N PRO A 285 19.88 10.55 15.84
CA PRO A 285 19.19 9.28 16.07
C PRO A 285 19.58 8.63 17.41
N GLY A 286 20.68 9.08 18.04
CA GLY A 286 21.10 8.61 19.36
C GLY A 286 20.07 8.93 20.45
N LYS A 287 19.39 10.08 20.37
CA LYS A 287 18.27 10.44 21.28
C LYS A 287 17.08 9.47 21.21
N ALA A 288 16.94 8.76 20.09
CA ALA A 288 15.92 7.75 19.90
C ALA A 288 16.41 6.32 20.24
N GLY A 289 17.61 6.19 20.81
CA GLY A 289 18.24 4.91 21.15
C GLY A 289 18.92 4.21 19.98
N LEU A 290 19.01 4.85 18.80
CA LEU A 290 19.58 4.25 17.60
C LEU A 290 21.10 4.52 17.54
N GLN A 291 21.88 3.55 18.04
CA GLN A 291 23.34 3.56 18.09
C GLN A 291 23.91 2.22 17.63
N PRO A 292 25.19 2.16 17.18
CA PRO A 292 25.85 0.91 16.85
C PRO A 292 25.86 -0.06 18.04
N ASN A 293 25.10 -1.14 17.92
CA ASN A 293 25.02 -2.23 18.88
C ASN A 293 24.97 -3.56 18.11
N TYR A 294 26.07 -4.31 18.12
CA TYR A 294 26.17 -5.61 17.46
C TYR A 294 25.66 -6.77 18.33
N GLU A 295 25.23 -6.52 19.56
CA GLU A 295 24.53 -7.50 20.41
C GLU A 295 23.04 -7.54 20.08
N ALA A 296 22.48 -6.43 19.59
CA ALA A 296 21.09 -6.35 19.15
C ALA A 296 20.89 -7.10 17.82
N SER A 297 19.74 -7.75 17.70
CA SER A 297 19.31 -8.38 16.45
C SER A 297 19.01 -7.33 15.37
N TRP A 298 19.08 -7.72 14.10
CA TRP A 298 18.70 -6.82 13.00
C TRP A 298 17.25 -6.32 13.12
N GLU A 299 16.33 -7.17 13.58
CA GLU A 299 14.92 -6.79 13.75
C GLU A 299 14.75 -5.65 14.77
N GLU A 300 15.45 -5.72 15.91
CA GLU A 300 15.40 -4.67 16.94
C GLU A 300 15.94 -3.35 16.38
N VAL A 301 17.10 -3.38 15.71
CA VAL A 301 17.72 -2.21 15.08
C VAL A 301 16.82 -1.62 14.00
N PHE A 302 16.21 -2.47 13.17
CA PHE A 302 15.30 -2.04 12.10
C PHE A 302 14.03 -1.41 12.67
N GLN A 303 13.44 -1.96 13.72
CA GLN A 303 12.27 -1.38 14.39
C GLN A 303 12.58 -0.01 15.00
N GLN A 304 13.75 0.15 15.63
CA GLN A 304 14.20 1.45 16.16
C GLN A 304 14.35 2.47 15.04
N LEU A 305 14.94 2.09 13.90
CA LEU A 305 15.07 2.94 12.72
C LEU A 305 13.71 3.39 12.20
N VAL A 306 12.78 2.45 11.96
CA VAL A 306 11.46 2.77 11.41
C VAL A 306 10.69 3.69 12.34
N LYS A 307 10.74 3.45 13.66
CA LYS A 307 10.10 4.33 14.65
C LYS A 307 10.73 5.72 14.70
N PHE A 308 12.04 5.82 14.48
CA PHE A 308 12.75 7.11 14.41
C PHE A 308 12.30 7.92 13.18
N VAL A 309 12.14 7.28 12.03
CA VAL A 309 11.83 7.98 10.77
C VAL A 309 10.33 8.26 10.60
N LEU A 310 9.48 7.27 10.90
CA LEU A 310 8.05 7.30 10.57
C LEU A 310 7.14 7.52 11.79
N GLY A 311 7.68 7.45 13.02
CA GLY A 311 6.94 7.69 14.26
C GLY A 311 6.59 6.44 15.07
N LYS A 312 5.97 6.63 16.24
CA LYS A 312 5.75 5.56 17.23
C LYS A 312 4.56 4.64 16.95
N ASP A 313 3.59 5.08 16.16
CA ASP A 313 2.32 4.38 15.92
C ASP A 313 2.40 3.27 14.84
N ILE A 314 3.57 2.64 14.74
CA ILE A 314 3.89 1.63 13.72
C ILE A 314 3.95 0.27 14.37
N SER A 315 3.31 -0.70 13.73
CA SER A 315 3.34 -2.10 14.15
C SER A 315 4.12 -2.94 13.14
N PHE A 316 4.67 -4.06 13.62
CA PHE A 316 5.47 -4.98 12.82
C PHE A 316 4.82 -6.35 12.85
N ARG A 317 4.87 -7.07 11.73
CA ARG A 317 4.41 -8.47 11.65
C ARG A 317 5.62 -9.38 11.66
N ALA A 318 5.60 -10.41 12.51
CA ALA A 318 6.64 -11.44 12.52
C ALA A 318 6.70 -12.11 11.13
N SER A 319 7.87 -12.09 10.52
CA SER A 319 8.14 -12.60 9.18
C SER A 319 9.56 -13.14 9.18
N SER A 320 9.74 -14.40 8.80
CA SER A 320 11.01 -15.12 8.90
C SER A 320 12.08 -14.69 7.88
N GLN A 321 11.76 -13.78 6.94
CA GLN A 321 12.66 -13.46 5.82
C GLN A 321 12.68 -11.99 5.38
N THR A 322 11.60 -11.21 5.53
CA THR A 322 11.58 -9.79 5.11
C THR A 322 10.81 -8.89 6.09
N PRO A 323 11.35 -7.72 6.46
CA PRO A 323 10.67 -6.85 7.41
C PRO A 323 9.40 -6.24 6.80
N ARG A 324 8.26 -6.48 7.47
CA ARG A 324 6.94 -5.97 7.11
C ARG A 324 6.49 -4.90 8.10
N ILE A 325 6.23 -3.71 7.58
CA ILE A 325 5.79 -2.54 8.32
C ILE A 325 4.28 -2.38 8.11
N LYS A 326 3.52 -2.43 9.21
CA LYS A 326 2.08 -2.11 9.20
C LYS A 326 1.89 -0.70 9.75
N CYS A 327 1.37 0.17 8.91
CA CYS A 327 1.12 1.57 9.24
C CYS A 327 -0.19 2.06 8.62
N ARG A 328 -0.68 3.21 9.08
CA ARG A 328 -1.80 3.92 8.45
C ARG A 328 -1.29 5.16 7.76
N GLY A 329 -1.92 5.59 6.69
CA GLY A 329 -1.50 6.79 5.97
C GLY A 329 -2.55 7.28 4.98
N ILE A 330 -2.23 8.33 4.24
CA ILE A 330 -3.06 8.85 3.15
C ILE A 330 -2.28 8.85 1.85
N VAL A 331 -2.96 8.58 0.73
CA VAL A 331 -2.37 8.75 -0.61
C VAL A 331 -2.36 10.23 -0.96
N VAL A 332 -1.19 10.78 -1.28
CA VAL A 332 -1.00 12.20 -1.62
C VAL A 332 -1.04 12.41 -3.14
N GLY A 333 -0.57 11.43 -3.90
CA GLY A 333 -0.43 11.56 -5.35
C GLY A 333 0.29 10.38 -6.00
N GLN A 334 0.46 10.46 -7.32
CA GLN A 334 1.15 9.44 -8.11
C GLN A 334 2.18 10.07 -9.06
N ILE A 335 3.30 9.39 -9.24
CA ILE A 335 4.38 9.84 -10.12
C ILE A 335 3.99 9.59 -11.57
N TYR A 336 4.00 10.67 -12.35
CA TYR A 336 3.66 10.66 -13.76
C TYR A 336 4.89 10.51 -14.67
N SER A 337 6.01 11.13 -14.29
CA SER A 337 7.23 11.08 -15.10
C SER A 337 8.48 11.21 -14.24
N VAL A 338 9.53 10.48 -14.59
CA VAL A 338 10.85 10.56 -13.96
C VAL A 338 11.88 10.90 -15.02
N ARG A 339 12.63 11.99 -14.80
CA ARG A 339 13.77 12.37 -15.64
C ARG A 339 15.07 12.16 -14.88
N MET A 340 15.89 11.26 -15.38
CA MET A 340 17.18 10.90 -14.80
C MET A 340 18.31 11.80 -15.33
N ASN A 341 18.90 12.60 -14.45
CA ASN A 341 20.21 13.25 -14.63
C ASN A 341 21.11 12.83 -13.44
N SER A 342 22.16 13.59 -13.09
CA SER A 342 22.88 13.43 -11.80
C SER A 342 21.99 13.59 -10.55
N ARG A 343 20.76 14.07 -10.74
CA ARG A 343 19.66 14.09 -9.77
C ARG A 343 18.41 13.56 -10.44
N GLN A 344 17.44 13.12 -9.65
CA GLN A 344 16.16 12.61 -10.16
C GLN A 344 15.12 13.72 -10.09
N ARG A 345 14.55 14.08 -11.25
CA ARG A 345 13.39 14.98 -11.30
C ARG A 345 12.14 14.16 -11.44
N VAL A 346 11.23 14.30 -10.48
CA VAL A 346 10.00 13.53 -10.36
C VAL A 346 8.83 14.49 -10.53
N ILE A 347 7.99 14.19 -11.51
CA ILE A 347 6.76 14.94 -11.78
C ILE A 347 5.59 14.08 -11.32
N PHE A 348 4.70 14.63 -10.51
CA PHE A 348 3.57 13.88 -9.92
C PHE A 348 2.30 14.73 -9.85
N THR A 349 1.15 14.07 -9.82
CA THR A 349 -0.15 14.70 -9.62
C THR A 349 -0.48 14.73 -8.12
N SER A 350 -0.90 15.87 -7.58
CA SER A 350 -1.27 15.99 -6.17
C SER A 350 -2.79 16.09 -5.99
N LYS A 351 -3.36 15.28 -5.09
CA LYS A 351 -4.78 15.32 -4.71
C LYS A 351 -5.14 16.44 -3.73
N PHE A 352 -4.15 17.01 -3.03
CA PHE A 352 -4.37 18.04 -2.02
C PHE A 352 -3.75 19.36 -2.47
N GLY A 353 -4.57 20.23 -3.08
CA GLY A 353 -4.25 21.61 -3.42
C GLY A 353 -5.39 22.54 -3.04
N ASP A 354 -5.05 23.78 -2.64
CA ASP A 354 -6.04 24.85 -2.49
C ASP A 354 -6.75 25.08 -3.83
N ARG A 355 -8.08 24.86 -3.84
CA ARG A 355 -9.02 24.98 -4.98
C ARG A 355 -9.01 23.81 -5.96
N GLU A 356 -10.03 22.96 -5.87
CA GLU A 356 -10.78 22.16 -6.88
C GLU A 356 -10.19 21.74 -8.25
N LEU A 357 -8.89 21.84 -8.52
CA LEU A 357 -8.23 21.16 -9.63
C LEU A 357 -6.86 20.64 -9.16
N GLY A 358 -6.68 19.32 -9.23
CA GLY A 358 -5.38 18.67 -8.99
C GLY A 358 -4.28 19.31 -9.84
N GLY A 359 -3.16 19.63 -9.21
CA GLY A 359 -2.01 20.28 -9.86
C GLY A 359 -0.84 19.32 -10.03
N THR A 360 -0.21 19.37 -11.21
CA THR A 360 1.09 18.72 -11.46
C THR A 360 2.18 19.43 -10.67
N ARG A 361 2.98 18.68 -9.90
CA ARG A 361 4.10 19.19 -9.11
C ARG A 361 5.41 18.55 -9.58
N GLU A 362 6.51 19.28 -9.42
CA GLU A 362 7.86 18.81 -9.74
C GLU A 362 8.74 18.80 -8.48
N TRP A 363 9.36 17.66 -8.19
CA TRP A 363 10.39 17.53 -7.17
C TRP A 363 11.74 17.23 -7.79
N THR A 364 12.79 17.83 -7.24
CA THR A 364 14.16 17.38 -7.47
C THR A 364 14.62 16.64 -6.23
N LEU A 365 14.88 15.34 -6.40
CA LEU A 365 15.30 14.42 -5.35
C LEU A 365 16.74 13.95 -5.61
N PRO A 366 17.47 13.55 -4.55
CA PRO A 366 18.70 12.77 -4.71
C PRO A 366 18.44 11.47 -5.48
N ALA A 367 19.52 10.87 -6.00
CA ALA A 367 19.43 9.53 -6.53
C ALA A 367 19.08 8.53 -5.41
N SER A 368 17.96 7.83 -5.57
CA SER A 368 17.51 6.78 -4.66
C SER A 368 18.21 5.45 -4.95
N ALA A 369 18.37 4.63 -3.92
CA ALA A 369 18.99 3.31 -3.95
C ALA A 369 18.17 2.31 -4.77
N LYS A 370 16.84 2.38 -4.68
CA LYS A 370 15.90 1.76 -5.64
C LYS A 370 15.36 2.85 -6.57
N PRO A 371 15.43 2.69 -7.89
CA PRO A 371 15.02 3.74 -8.81
C PRO A 371 13.52 4.03 -8.68
N ILE A 372 13.19 5.32 -8.53
CA ILE A 372 11.82 5.82 -8.62
C ILE A 372 11.36 5.66 -10.07
N ARG A 373 10.14 5.17 -10.27
CA ARG A 373 9.53 4.90 -11.57
C ARG A 373 8.23 5.66 -11.74
N GLU A 374 7.76 5.72 -12.98
CA GLU A 374 6.39 6.12 -13.27
C GLU A 374 5.43 5.18 -12.52
N ARG A 375 4.30 5.74 -12.07
CA ARG A 375 3.24 5.06 -11.30
C ARG A 375 3.56 4.74 -9.85
N ASP A 376 4.78 5.01 -9.38
CA ASP A 376 5.08 4.98 -7.95
C ASP A 376 4.18 5.96 -7.18
N ILE A 377 3.72 5.53 -6.01
CA ILE A 377 2.70 6.19 -5.20
C ILE A 377 3.39 7.04 -4.13
N ILE A 378 2.92 8.28 -3.97
CA ILE A 378 3.34 9.16 -2.87
C ILE A 378 2.28 9.07 -1.78
N CYS A 379 2.67 8.65 -0.58
CA CYS A 379 1.78 8.59 0.58
C CYS A 379 2.38 9.36 1.77
N LEU A 380 1.51 9.81 2.68
CA LEU A 380 1.91 10.39 3.96
C LEU A 380 1.48 9.44 5.08
N ILE A 381 2.46 8.81 5.72
CA ILE A 381 2.24 7.89 6.83
C ILE A 381 1.84 8.68 8.08
N TYR A 382 0.87 8.15 8.82
CA TYR A 382 0.37 8.73 10.06
C TYR A 382 1.49 8.82 11.09
N GLY A 383 1.73 10.03 11.60
CA GLY A 383 2.83 10.31 12.53
C GLY A 383 4.16 10.70 11.87
N ALA A 384 4.31 10.52 10.56
CA ALA A 384 5.50 10.93 9.82
C ALA A 384 5.45 12.42 9.44
N SER A 385 6.60 13.09 9.49
CA SER A 385 6.73 14.52 9.14
C SER A 385 6.87 14.80 7.65
N THR A 386 7.18 13.78 6.86
CA THR A 386 7.46 13.86 5.42
C THR A 386 6.81 12.68 4.69
N PRO A 387 6.43 12.84 3.41
CA PRO A 387 5.82 11.75 2.65
C PRO A 387 6.84 10.66 2.30
N SER A 388 6.35 9.47 1.99
CA SER A 388 7.08 8.30 1.51
C SER A 388 6.70 8.01 0.05
N ILE A 389 7.56 7.30 -0.68
CA ILE A 389 7.27 6.78 -2.02
C ILE A 389 7.24 5.25 -1.93
N ILE A 390 6.12 4.68 -2.35
CA ILE A 390 5.88 3.24 -2.35
C ILE A 390 5.53 2.76 -3.75
N ARG A 391 5.84 1.51 -4.04
CA ARG A 391 5.48 0.84 -5.29
C ARG A 391 4.47 -0.25 -5.01
N LEU A 392 3.44 -0.30 -5.84
CA LEU A 392 2.48 -1.39 -5.80
C LEU A 392 3.07 -2.64 -6.47
N CYS A 393 3.10 -3.75 -5.73
CA CYS A 393 3.51 -5.08 -6.21
C CYS A 393 2.31 -6.03 -6.23
N LYS A 394 2.52 -7.30 -6.64
CA LYS A 394 1.45 -8.32 -6.79
C LYS A 394 0.65 -8.54 -5.50
N ASP A 395 1.30 -8.59 -4.35
CA ASP A 395 0.70 -8.95 -3.06
C ASP A 395 1.09 -8.02 -1.90
N HIS A 396 1.81 -6.92 -2.17
CA HIS A 396 2.27 -5.98 -1.14
C HIS A 396 2.64 -4.62 -1.75
N PHE A 397 2.95 -3.65 -0.89
CA PHE A 397 3.57 -2.39 -1.30
C PHE A 397 5.06 -2.40 -0.95
N SER A 398 5.92 -2.23 -1.94
CA SER A 398 7.36 -2.08 -1.72
C SER A 398 7.71 -0.65 -1.33
N MET A 399 8.48 -0.46 -0.26
CA MET A 399 9.03 0.84 0.12
C MET A 399 10.18 1.20 -0.85
N ILE A 400 10.06 2.35 -1.53
CA ILE A 400 11.08 2.86 -2.47
C ILE A 400 11.89 3.98 -1.81
N VAL A 401 11.20 4.94 -1.16
CA VAL A 401 11.80 6.04 -0.41
C VAL A 401 11.03 6.20 0.89
N ILE A 402 11.70 6.07 2.04
CA ILE A 402 11.03 6.15 3.34
C ILE A 402 10.65 7.58 3.71
N ALA A 403 11.47 8.58 3.34
CA ALA A 403 11.20 9.98 3.67
C ALA A 403 11.69 10.94 2.58
N VAL A 404 10.75 11.55 1.88
CA VAL A 404 11.04 12.48 0.78
C VAL A 404 11.37 13.88 1.30
N THR A 405 12.55 14.38 0.93
CA THR A 405 12.98 15.77 1.20
C THR A 405 13.39 16.47 -0.11
N PRO A 406 12.51 17.27 -0.73
CA PRO A 406 12.80 17.94 -2.00
C PRO A 406 13.91 19.00 -1.88
N LEU A 407 14.85 19.02 -2.83
CA LEU A 407 16.01 19.93 -2.82
C LEU A 407 15.69 21.38 -3.20
N ASN A 408 14.61 21.62 -3.96
CA ASN A 408 14.25 22.96 -4.47
C ASN A 408 13.43 23.77 -3.45
N GLY A 409 13.77 23.65 -2.17
CA GLY A 409 13.04 24.22 -1.05
C GLY A 409 12.69 25.70 -1.24
N LEU A 410 11.39 25.97 -1.43
CA LEU A 410 10.78 27.27 -1.15
C LEU A 410 9.41 27.17 -0.49
N ILE A 411 8.90 25.95 -0.26
CA ILE A 411 7.64 25.78 0.47
C ILE A 411 7.83 24.60 1.42
N ARG A 412 8.05 24.91 2.71
CA ARG A 412 7.52 24.05 3.78
C ARG A 412 6.02 24.06 3.58
N HIS A 413 5.52 23.27 2.64
CA HIS A 413 4.10 23.02 2.57
C HIS A 413 3.78 22.36 3.91
N GLU A 414 2.84 22.93 4.64
CA GLU A 414 2.15 22.19 5.69
C GLU A 414 1.51 21.00 4.97
N TRP A 415 2.22 19.87 4.97
CA TRP A 415 1.65 18.59 4.55
C TRP A 415 0.35 18.42 5.33
N PRO A 416 -0.67 17.81 4.72
CA PRO A 416 -1.98 17.65 5.35
C PRO A 416 -1.85 17.30 6.83
N GLN A 417 -2.03 18.28 7.73
CA GLN A 417 -2.16 17.96 9.14
C GLN A 417 -3.42 17.11 9.23
N PHE A 418 -3.35 16.00 9.95
CA PHE A 418 -4.46 15.07 10.13
C PHE A 418 -5.60 15.78 10.87
N SER A 419 -6.45 16.50 10.14
CA SER A 419 -7.68 17.09 10.63
C SER A 419 -8.75 16.01 10.72
N ARG A 420 -9.75 16.19 11.60
CA ARG A 420 -10.91 15.28 11.70
C ARG A 420 -11.66 15.04 10.38
N SER A 421 -11.53 15.94 9.39
CA SER A 421 -12.09 15.78 8.04
C SER A 421 -11.29 14.85 7.12
N LYS A 422 -10.03 14.53 7.45
CA LYS A 422 -9.14 13.70 6.60
C LYS A 422 -9.04 12.24 7.03
N THR A 423 -9.67 11.87 8.14
CA THR A 423 -9.70 10.47 8.61
C THR A 423 -10.43 9.54 7.65
N GLN A 424 -11.31 10.06 6.78
CA GLN A 424 -11.99 9.24 5.75
C GLN A 424 -11.04 8.69 4.67
N PHE A 425 -9.89 9.34 4.46
CA PHE A 425 -8.89 8.93 3.46
C PHE A 425 -7.76 8.10 4.07
N LEU A 426 -7.86 7.79 5.38
CA LEU A 426 -6.86 6.96 6.04
C LEU A 426 -6.97 5.54 5.49
N ARG A 427 -5.83 4.99 5.07
CA ARG A 427 -5.68 3.62 4.54
C ARG A 427 -4.67 2.87 5.40
N ASP A 428 -4.86 1.57 5.52
CA ASP A 428 -3.84 0.69 6.06
C ASP A 428 -2.79 0.41 4.99
N PHE A 429 -1.53 0.27 5.37
CA PHE A 429 -0.44 -0.07 4.46
C PHE A 429 0.37 -1.20 5.07
N GLU A 430 0.53 -2.28 4.31
CA GLU A 430 1.48 -3.36 4.59
C GLU A 430 2.68 -3.16 3.66
N LEU A 431 3.70 -2.47 4.16
CA LEU A 431 4.90 -2.10 3.42
C LEU A 431 6.00 -3.14 3.62
N VAL A 432 6.59 -3.60 2.53
CA VAL A 432 7.79 -4.44 2.53
C VAL A 432 8.97 -3.54 2.20
N TRP A 433 9.99 -3.53 3.07
CA TRP A 433 11.22 -2.82 2.79
C TRP A 433 12.38 -3.80 2.71
N ASP A 434 12.55 -4.38 1.53
CA ASP A 434 13.59 -5.38 1.29
C ASP A 434 14.97 -4.72 1.10
N TRP A 435 15.88 -5.05 2.03
CA TRP A 435 17.28 -4.61 2.08
C TRP A 435 18.26 -5.70 1.61
N GLU A 436 17.82 -6.92 1.31
CA GLU A 436 18.67 -8.08 1.03
C GLU A 436 18.79 -8.39 -0.48
N SER A 437 17.78 -8.07 -1.29
CA SER A 437 17.83 -8.31 -2.75
C SER A 437 18.69 -7.27 -3.49
N SER A 438 19.94 -7.63 -3.78
CA SER A 438 20.79 -6.91 -4.73
C SER A 438 20.53 -7.29 -6.21
N SER A 439 19.65 -8.25 -6.47
CA SER A 439 19.25 -8.60 -7.82
C SER A 439 18.14 -7.66 -8.27
N GLY A 440 18.49 -6.70 -9.13
CA GLY A 440 17.56 -6.10 -10.08
C GLY A 440 17.07 -7.16 -11.07
N ASP A 441 16.36 -8.17 -10.56
CA ASP A 441 15.69 -9.14 -11.40
C ASP A 441 14.55 -8.39 -12.07
N MET A 442 14.75 -8.14 -13.36
CA MET A 442 13.78 -7.63 -14.32
C MET A 442 12.65 -8.66 -14.50
N ARG A 443 12.02 -9.11 -13.41
CA ARG A 443 10.84 -9.98 -13.43
C ARG A 443 9.53 -9.20 -13.24
N ASP A 444 9.58 -7.98 -12.72
CA ASP A 444 8.37 -7.19 -12.49
C ASP A 444 7.76 -6.60 -13.78
N GLU A 445 8.55 -6.35 -14.84
CA GLU A 445 8.01 -5.80 -16.10
C GLU A 445 7.31 -6.86 -16.97
N GLY A 446 7.75 -8.11 -16.87
CA GLY A 446 7.19 -9.22 -17.65
C GLY A 446 5.86 -9.71 -17.11
N GLU A 447 5.65 -9.70 -15.79
CA GLU A 447 4.44 -10.29 -15.23
C GLU A 447 3.19 -9.45 -15.50
N TYR A 448 3.28 -8.12 -15.53
CA TYR A 448 2.07 -7.30 -15.75
C TYR A 448 1.49 -7.43 -17.16
N LYS A 449 2.34 -7.51 -18.20
CA LYS A 449 1.89 -7.67 -19.59
C LYS A 449 1.49 -9.12 -19.92
N THR A 450 2.17 -10.10 -19.33
CA THR A 450 1.90 -11.53 -19.57
C THR A 450 0.69 -12.03 -18.74
N LEU A 451 0.30 -11.33 -17.68
CA LEU A 451 -0.92 -11.62 -16.91
C LEU A 451 -2.21 -11.29 -17.67
N ILE A 452 -2.19 -10.31 -18.59
CA ILE A 452 -3.31 -10.02 -19.51
C ILE A 452 -3.69 -11.28 -20.32
N GLU A 453 -2.71 -12.17 -20.56
CA GLU A 453 -2.92 -13.40 -21.32
C GLU A 453 -3.10 -14.63 -20.42
N THR A 454 -2.54 -14.65 -19.20
CA THR A 454 -2.53 -15.83 -18.32
C THR A 454 -3.75 -15.93 -17.38
N PHE A 455 -4.40 -14.82 -16.98
CA PHE A 455 -5.66 -14.90 -16.21
C PHE A 455 -6.81 -15.57 -16.99
N SER A 456 -6.66 -15.71 -18.30
CA SER A 456 -7.53 -16.49 -19.18
C SER A 456 -7.40 -18.00 -19.00
N GLN A 457 -6.32 -18.50 -18.35
CA GLN A 457 -6.05 -19.94 -18.28
C GLN A 457 -5.43 -20.39 -16.95
N ALA A 458 -6.18 -21.32 -16.34
CA ALA A 458 -5.76 -22.38 -15.42
C ALA A 458 -5.83 -22.14 -13.90
N SER A 459 -6.81 -22.87 -13.36
CA SER A 459 -6.92 -23.50 -12.05
C SER A 459 -5.62 -24.02 -11.45
N VAL A 460 -5.55 -23.96 -10.11
CA VAL A 460 -5.15 -25.02 -9.15
C VAL A 460 -4.85 -24.29 -7.85
N PHE A 461 -5.69 -24.26 -6.79
CA PHE A 461 -5.20 -24.02 -5.41
C PHE A 461 -6.12 -24.57 -4.32
N SER A 462 -5.46 -24.98 -3.21
CA SER A 462 -5.92 -25.85 -2.12
C SER A 462 -6.74 -25.15 -1.03
N LYS A 463 -7.51 -25.95 -0.28
CA LYS A 463 -8.32 -25.56 0.89
C LYS A 463 -7.47 -24.82 1.94
N VAL A 464 -7.80 -23.56 2.23
CA VAL A 464 -7.27 -22.77 3.37
C VAL A 464 -8.39 -22.62 4.42
N GLU A 465 -8.06 -22.32 5.67
CA GLU A 465 -9.00 -22.21 6.80
C GLU A 465 -9.78 -20.88 6.86
N PRO A 466 -11.00 -20.84 7.46
CA PRO A 466 -11.94 -19.70 7.44
C PRO A 466 -11.38 -18.34 7.93
N GLY A 467 -10.44 -18.34 8.88
CA GLY A 467 -9.88 -17.11 9.47
C GLY A 467 -8.91 -16.34 8.55
N GLY A 468 -8.22 -17.02 7.64
CA GLY A 468 -7.28 -16.39 6.71
C GLY A 468 -7.96 -15.63 5.57
N TYR A 469 -9.23 -15.96 5.26
CA TYR A 469 -9.98 -15.35 4.17
C TYR A 469 -10.41 -13.92 4.49
N LEU A 470 -10.86 -13.66 5.71
CA LEU A 470 -11.32 -12.33 6.11
C LEU A 470 -10.16 -11.31 6.10
N GLU A 471 -8.97 -11.71 6.53
CA GLU A 471 -7.77 -10.86 6.46
C GLU A 471 -7.37 -10.54 5.00
N LYS A 472 -7.43 -11.53 4.11
CA LYS A 472 -7.12 -11.34 2.69
C LYS A 472 -8.12 -10.41 2.00
N VAL A 473 -9.41 -10.61 2.25
CA VAL A 473 -10.48 -9.76 1.70
C VAL A 473 -10.32 -8.33 2.20
N THR A 474 -10.09 -8.12 3.50
CA THR A 474 -9.86 -6.79 4.09
C THR A 474 -8.65 -6.10 3.46
N LYS A 475 -7.56 -6.85 3.23
CA LYS A 475 -6.37 -6.34 2.55
C LYS A 475 -6.67 -5.92 1.11
N LEU A 476 -7.32 -6.77 0.32
CA LEU A 476 -7.67 -6.48 -1.08
C LEU A 476 -8.57 -5.25 -1.19
N TRP A 477 -9.52 -5.06 -0.28
CA TRP A 477 -10.39 -3.87 -0.25
C TRP A 477 -9.64 -2.59 0.07
N ASN A 478 -8.74 -2.65 1.03
CA ASN A 478 -7.87 -1.53 1.33
C ASN A 478 -6.96 -1.18 0.14
N ASP A 479 -6.45 -2.19 -0.58
CA ASP A 479 -5.67 -1.99 -1.81
C ASP A 479 -6.53 -1.35 -2.92
N ILE A 480 -7.80 -1.73 -3.05
CA ILE A 480 -8.75 -1.11 -3.99
C ILE A 480 -9.03 0.35 -3.59
N ALA A 481 -9.23 0.64 -2.31
CA ALA A 481 -9.44 2.02 -1.85
C ALA A 481 -8.21 2.91 -2.10
N ILE A 482 -6.99 2.36 -1.97
CA ILE A 482 -5.75 3.03 -2.36
C ILE A 482 -5.70 3.29 -3.88
N LEU A 483 -6.19 2.35 -4.70
CA LEU A 483 -6.25 2.49 -6.16
C LEU A 483 -7.34 3.44 -6.65
N ASP A 484 -8.48 3.50 -5.97
CA ASP A 484 -9.53 4.50 -6.21
C ASP A 484 -9.03 5.91 -5.81
N ASP A 485 -8.25 5.97 -4.71
CA ASP A 485 -7.46 7.16 -4.38
C ASP A 485 -6.42 7.49 -5.49
N LEU A 486 -6.10 6.57 -6.39
CA LEU A 486 -5.35 6.70 -7.66
C LEU A 486 -6.03 7.54 -8.76
N VAL A 487 -7.38 7.49 -8.83
CA VAL A 487 -8.15 7.79 -10.06
C VAL A 487 -7.72 6.89 -11.24
N GLU A 488 -7.16 5.72 -10.97
CA GLU A 488 -6.81 4.72 -11.98
C GLU A 488 -7.95 3.70 -12.15
N VAL A 489 -9.03 4.17 -12.79
CA VAL A 489 -10.32 3.45 -12.94
C VAL A 489 -10.14 2.02 -13.46
N LYS A 490 -9.23 1.79 -14.41
CA LYS A 490 -9.08 0.49 -15.08
C LYS A 490 -8.46 -0.59 -14.18
N GLU A 491 -7.52 -0.24 -13.31
CA GLU A 491 -6.79 -1.20 -12.48
C GLU A 491 -7.46 -1.43 -11.13
N ALA A 492 -8.17 -0.41 -10.64
CA ALA A 492 -9.15 -0.56 -9.58
C ALA A 492 -10.25 -1.55 -10.00
N ASP A 493 -10.77 -1.45 -11.23
CA ASP A 493 -11.77 -2.38 -11.78
C ASP A 493 -11.24 -3.82 -11.90
N GLU A 494 -10.00 -4.02 -12.34
CA GLU A 494 -9.39 -5.36 -12.49
C GLU A 494 -9.07 -6.04 -11.14
N ARG A 495 -8.61 -5.28 -10.14
CA ARG A 495 -8.43 -5.80 -8.76
C ARG A 495 -9.74 -5.98 -8.03
N PHE A 496 -10.75 -5.16 -8.33
CA PHE A 496 -12.11 -5.34 -7.87
C PHE A 496 -12.68 -6.68 -8.37
N ILE A 497 -12.45 -7.02 -9.64
CA ILE A 497 -12.79 -8.33 -10.22
C ILE A 497 -12.01 -9.46 -9.52
N ALA A 498 -10.71 -9.33 -9.30
CA ALA A 498 -9.91 -10.36 -8.61
C ALA A 498 -10.32 -10.56 -7.14
N ALA A 499 -10.62 -9.48 -6.42
CA ALA A 499 -11.15 -9.54 -5.04
C ALA A 499 -12.55 -10.15 -5.00
N GLN A 500 -13.36 -9.88 -6.02
CA GLN A 500 -14.66 -10.50 -6.22
C GLN A 500 -14.52 -12.00 -6.53
N ASP A 501 -13.54 -12.42 -7.35
CA ASP A 501 -13.24 -13.81 -7.70
C ASP A 501 -12.76 -14.64 -6.51
N GLU A 502 -11.81 -14.12 -5.73
CA GLU A 502 -11.28 -14.80 -4.54
C GLU A 502 -12.35 -14.89 -3.44
N TYR A 503 -13.23 -13.88 -3.34
CA TYR A 503 -14.43 -13.90 -2.51
C TYR A 503 -15.44 -14.97 -2.95
N TYR A 504 -15.74 -15.08 -4.25
CA TYR A 504 -16.66 -16.09 -4.80
C TYR A 504 -16.18 -17.52 -4.55
N LEU A 505 -14.88 -17.76 -4.71
CA LEU A 505 -14.27 -19.07 -4.43
C LEU A 505 -14.25 -19.39 -2.93
N ALA A 506 -13.95 -18.40 -2.08
CA ALA A 506 -13.90 -18.59 -0.62
C ALA A 506 -15.29 -18.81 0.01
N ALA A 507 -16.32 -18.09 -0.47
CA ALA A 507 -17.67 -18.19 0.06
C ALA A 507 -18.46 -19.40 -0.47
N PHE A 508 -18.18 -19.87 -1.69
CA PHE A 508 -19.05 -20.84 -2.38
C PHE A 508 -18.34 -22.10 -2.92
N GLY A 509 -17.01 -22.20 -2.83
CA GLY A 509 -16.24 -23.40 -3.23
C GLY A 509 -16.23 -23.74 -4.73
N LYS A 510 -16.96 -22.97 -5.56
CA LYS A 510 -16.98 -23.04 -7.02
C LYS A 510 -17.47 -21.71 -7.60
N MET A 511 -17.03 -21.36 -8.81
CA MET A 511 -17.57 -20.21 -9.54
C MET A 511 -18.95 -20.50 -10.17
N PRO A 512 -19.88 -19.51 -10.22
CA PRO A 512 -21.16 -19.66 -10.90
C PRO A 512 -21.02 -19.70 -12.43
N SER A 513 -21.84 -20.48 -13.13
CA SER A 513 -21.71 -20.69 -14.59
C SER A 513 -22.02 -19.49 -15.48
N TRP A 514 -22.52 -18.38 -14.94
CA TRP A 514 -22.80 -17.16 -15.71
C TRP A 514 -21.61 -16.19 -15.77
N TYR A 515 -20.50 -16.53 -15.09
CA TYR A 515 -19.29 -15.70 -15.00
C TYR A 515 -18.44 -15.68 -16.30
N GLU A 516 -18.61 -16.67 -17.18
CA GLU A 516 -17.87 -16.76 -18.46
C GLU A 516 -18.29 -15.73 -19.52
N SER A 517 -19.34 -14.94 -19.29
CA SER A 517 -19.84 -13.97 -20.27
C SER A 517 -19.69 -12.52 -19.81
N GLY A 518 -18.48 -12.07 -19.48
CA GLY A 518 -18.05 -10.65 -19.49
C GLY A 518 -19.09 -9.59 -19.09
N SER A 519 -19.91 -9.87 -18.06
CA SER A 519 -21.09 -9.06 -17.81
C SER A 519 -20.71 -7.95 -16.85
N LYS A 520 -20.61 -6.72 -17.37
CA LYS A 520 -20.61 -5.48 -16.58
C LYS A 520 -21.85 -5.47 -15.68
N CYS A 521 -21.75 -6.01 -14.48
CA CYS A 521 -22.73 -5.83 -13.43
C CYS A 521 -22.37 -4.54 -12.69
N GLY A 522 -23.07 -3.45 -13.01
CA GLY A 522 -22.99 -2.18 -12.30
C GLY A 522 -23.58 -2.21 -10.88
N ARG A 523 -23.56 -3.36 -10.19
CA ARG A 523 -23.97 -3.49 -8.79
C ARG A 523 -22.78 -3.12 -7.91
N THR A 524 -22.98 -2.18 -6.98
CA THR A 524 -21.97 -1.85 -5.98
C THR A 524 -21.78 -3.04 -5.03
N ILE A 525 -20.59 -3.24 -4.48
CA ILE A 525 -20.36 -4.38 -3.58
C ILE A 525 -21.21 -4.31 -2.32
N LEU A 526 -21.44 -3.10 -1.81
CA LEU A 526 -22.32 -2.88 -0.66
C LEU A 526 -23.76 -3.33 -0.98
N ALA A 527 -24.24 -3.07 -2.20
CA ALA A 527 -25.54 -3.54 -2.66
C ALA A 527 -25.63 -5.07 -2.78
N PHE A 528 -24.58 -5.74 -3.26
CA PHE A 528 -24.57 -7.20 -3.35
C PHE A 528 -24.45 -7.86 -1.96
N ALA A 529 -23.59 -7.34 -1.07
CA ALA A 529 -23.50 -7.83 0.30
C ALA A 529 -24.82 -7.67 1.05
N ALA A 530 -25.52 -6.57 0.80
CA ALA A 530 -26.87 -6.32 1.29
C ALA A 530 -27.89 -7.30 0.70
N GLU A 531 -27.89 -7.54 -0.61
CA GLU A 531 -28.75 -8.53 -1.30
C GLU A 531 -28.58 -9.95 -0.75
N LYS A 532 -27.34 -10.35 -0.43
CA LYS A 532 -27.00 -11.71 0.03
C LYS A 532 -27.05 -11.89 1.55
N GLY A 533 -27.34 -10.85 2.33
CA GLY A 533 -27.50 -10.99 3.78
C GLY A 533 -26.19 -11.07 4.56
N HIS A 534 -25.07 -10.55 4.03
CA HIS A 534 -23.77 -10.63 4.68
C HIS A 534 -23.51 -9.47 5.65
N GLU A 535 -24.14 -9.53 6.83
CA GLU A 535 -24.12 -8.48 7.86
C GLU A 535 -22.71 -7.97 8.23
N ASN A 536 -21.77 -8.87 8.53
CA ASN A 536 -20.41 -8.49 8.92
C ASN A 536 -19.66 -7.71 7.83
N ILE A 537 -19.94 -8.03 6.57
CA ILE A 537 -19.32 -7.38 5.42
C ILE A 537 -19.95 -6.01 5.21
N VAL A 538 -21.28 -5.90 5.30
CA VAL A 538 -21.97 -4.60 5.28
C VAL A 538 -21.39 -3.70 6.37
N LYS A 539 -21.25 -4.20 7.60
CA LYS A 539 -20.72 -3.42 8.72
C LYS A 539 -19.32 -2.86 8.44
N LEU A 540 -18.43 -3.67 7.84
CA LEU A 540 -17.09 -3.23 7.46
C LEU A 540 -17.10 -2.22 6.31
N LEU A 541 -17.91 -2.47 5.27
CA LEU A 541 -18.02 -1.59 4.11
C LEU A 541 -18.62 -0.22 4.46
N LEU A 542 -19.46 -0.14 5.49
CA LEU A 542 -20.01 1.12 5.98
C LEU A 542 -18.99 2.04 6.64
N GLU A 543 -17.79 1.56 6.97
CA GLU A 543 -16.70 2.40 7.45
C GLU A 543 -16.02 3.19 6.32
N THR A 544 -16.20 2.77 5.06
CA THR A 544 -15.43 3.27 3.91
C THR A 544 -16.28 3.72 2.72
N ILE A 545 -17.46 3.15 2.53
CA ILE A 545 -18.35 3.40 1.39
C ILE A 545 -19.61 4.14 1.86
N HIS A 546 -20.04 5.15 1.09
CA HIS A 546 -21.28 5.87 1.38
C HIS A 546 -22.48 4.91 1.32
N PRO A 547 -23.33 4.86 2.37
CA PRO A 547 -24.37 3.85 2.50
C PRO A 547 -25.49 3.96 1.45
N ASP A 548 -25.72 5.16 0.90
CA ASP A 548 -26.78 5.45 -0.09
C ASP A 548 -26.32 5.34 -1.57
N ILE A 549 -25.20 4.64 -1.82
CA ILE A 549 -24.66 4.53 -3.18
C ILE A 549 -25.62 3.80 -4.12
N LYS A 550 -25.98 4.43 -5.24
CA LYS A 550 -26.89 3.84 -6.23
C LYS A 550 -26.14 2.91 -7.18
N ASP A 551 -26.78 1.81 -7.58
CA ASP A 551 -26.28 0.96 -8.65
C ASP A 551 -26.36 1.70 -10.01
N GLY A 552 -25.44 1.36 -10.92
CA GLY A 552 -25.26 2.09 -12.18
C GLY A 552 -26.29 1.76 -13.27
N LYS A 553 -27.26 0.87 -13.01
CA LYS A 553 -28.25 0.42 -14.01
C LYS A 553 -29.68 0.82 -13.67
N VAL A 554 -30.09 0.72 -12.41
CA VAL A 554 -31.51 0.85 -11.98
C VAL A 554 -31.66 1.89 -10.86
N GLY A 555 -30.55 2.49 -10.41
CA GLY A 555 -30.56 3.51 -9.36
C GLY A 555 -30.88 2.95 -7.96
N ARG A 556 -30.80 1.63 -7.76
CA ARG A 556 -31.16 0.95 -6.51
C ARG A 556 -30.03 1.05 -5.48
N THR A 557 -30.36 1.20 -4.21
CA THR A 557 -29.41 1.36 -3.10
C THR A 557 -29.17 0.05 -2.35
N PRO A 558 -28.12 -0.08 -1.51
CA PRO A 558 -27.96 -1.24 -0.64
C PRO A 558 -29.14 -1.47 0.30
N LEU A 559 -29.76 -0.38 0.77
CA LEU A 559 -30.97 -0.46 1.59
C LEU A 559 -32.12 -1.10 0.82
N PHE A 560 -32.22 -0.82 -0.48
CA PHE A 560 -33.18 -1.45 -1.38
C PHE A 560 -33.02 -2.97 -1.43
N PHE A 561 -31.82 -3.46 -1.74
CA PHE A 561 -31.61 -4.90 -1.83
C PHE A 561 -31.80 -5.61 -0.49
N ALA A 562 -31.40 -4.98 0.62
CA ALA A 562 -31.64 -5.51 1.97
C ALA A 562 -33.13 -5.61 2.29
N ALA A 563 -33.93 -4.61 1.89
CA ALA A 563 -35.37 -4.58 2.13
C ALA A 563 -36.12 -5.58 1.24
N GLU A 564 -35.75 -5.67 -0.05
CA GLU A 564 -36.30 -6.61 -1.03
C GLU A 564 -36.10 -8.08 -0.61
N HIS A 565 -34.98 -8.39 0.06
CA HIS A 565 -34.64 -9.77 0.46
C HIS A 565 -34.86 -10.06 1.96
N GLY A 566 -35.40 -9.11 2.73
CA GLY A 566 -35.81 -9.34 4.12
C GLY A 566 -34.68 -9.36 5.15
N HIS A 567 -33.51 -8.79 4.84
CA HIS A 567 -32.32 -8.84 5.71
C HIS A 567 -32.39 -7.79 6.82
N GLU A 568 -33.22 -8.03 7.83
CA GLU A 568 -33.51 -7.11 8.94
C GLU A 568 -32.24 -6.49 9.59
N ALA A 569 -31.22 -7.30 9.89
CA ALA A 569 -30.02 -6.83 10.56
C ALA A 569 -29.23 -5.81 9.70
N ILE A 570 -29.20 -6.02 8.38
CA ILE A 570 -28.57 -5.11 7.43
C ILE A 570 -29.38 -3.83 7.28
N VAL A 571 -30.71 -3.94 7.22
CA VAL A 571 -31.60 -2.76 7.21
C VAL A 571 -31.35 -1.91 8.47
N LYS A 572 -31.24 -2.52 9.66
CA LYS A 572 -30.89 -1.81 10.90
C LYS A 572 -29.53 -1.12 10.83
N LEU A 573 -28.51 -1.81 10.32
CA LEU A 573 -27.16 -1.24 10.17
C LEU A 573 -27.16 -0.03 9.22
N LEU A 574 -27.83 -0.14 8.08
CA LEU A 574 -27.90 0.92 7.08
C LEU A 574 -28.68 2.14 7.59
N LEU A 575 -29.81 1.92 8.26
CA LEU A 575 -30.60 3.00 8.85
C LEU A 575 -29.86 3.72 9.99
N ALA A 576 -29.08 2.98 10.79
CA ALA A 576 -28.30 3.56 11.89
C ALA A 576 -27.23 4.57 11.42
N THR A 577 -26.86 4.58 10.13
CA THR A 577 -25.94 5.57 9.57
C THR A 577 -26.53 6.97 9.48
N GLY A 578 -27.86 7.11 9.42
CA GLY A 578 -28.56 8.39 9.23
C GLY A 578 -28.32 9.05 7.86
N GLN A 579 -27.68 8.35 6.92
CA GLN A 579 -27.25 8.88 5.61
C GLN A 579 -28.01 8.25 4.42
N VAL A 580 -28.93 7.33 4.68
CA VAL A 580 -29.71 6.60 3.65
C VAL A 580 -31.05 7.26 3.39
N ASN A 581 -31.47 7.30 2.12
CA ASN A 581 -32.79 7.78 1.76
C ASN A 581 -33.81 6.62 1.75
N THR A 582 -34.78 6.66 2.67
CA THR A 582 -35.83 5.63 2.77
C THR A 582 -36.98 5.81 1.78
N GLU A 583 -37.09 6.97 1.13
CA GLU A 583 -38.17 7.30 0.18
C GLU A 583 -37.73 7.14 -1.28
N SER A 584 -36.58 6.49 -1.53
CA SER A 584 -36.14 6.21 -2.90
C SER A 584 -37.13 5.30 -3.62
N LYS A 585 -37.55 5.72 -4.82
CA LYS A 585 -38.34 4.91 -5.76
C LYS A 585 -37.42 4.25 -6.79
N ASP A 586 -37.74 3.03 -7.20
CA ASP A 586 -37.10 2.40 -8.37
C ASP A 586 -37.74 2.87 -9.69
N GLU A 587 -37.27 2.32 -10.82
CA GLU A 587 -37.77 2.68 -12.16
C GLU A 587 -39.27 2.39 -12.36
N SER A 588 -39.85 1.47 -11.58
CA SER A 588 -41.29 1.18 -11.57
C SER A 588 -42.06 2.04 -10.59
N GLY A 589 -41.40 3.01 -9.94
CA GLY A 589 -42.01 3.89 -8.93
C GLY A 589 -42.24 3.21 -7.58
N GLU A 590 -41.78 1.96 -7.38
CA GLU A 590 -41.97 1.21 -6.15
C GLU A 590 -41.00 1.70 -5.06
N THR A 591 -41.51 1.93 -3.85
CA THR A 591 -40.70 2.28 -2.67
C THR A 591 -40.15 1.03 -1.97
N LEU A 592 -39.21 1.22 -1.05
CA LEU A 592 -38.72 0.17 -0.15
C LEU A 592 -39.86 -0.55 0.58
N LEU A 593 -40.86 0.21 1.03
CA LEU A 593 -42.02 -0.33 1.73
C LEU A 593 -42.90 -1.17 0.79
N CYS A 594 -43.06 -0.78 -0.49
CA CYS A 594 -43.76 -1.60 -1.49
C CYS A 594 -43.08 -2.95 -1.68
N TRP A 595 -41.76 -2.99 -1.85
CA TRP A 595 -40.99 -4.23 -2.01
C TRP A 595 -41.06 -5.14 -0.78
N ALA A 596 -40.80 -4.59 0.41
CA ALA A 596 -40.89 -5.35 1.65
C ALA A 596 -42.32 -5.89 1.89
N ALA A 597 -43.35 -5.14 1.50
CA ALA A 597 -44.73 -5.57 1.60
C ALA A 597 -45.13 -6.62 0.55
N ARG A 598 -44.60 -6.49 -0.67
CA ARG A 598 -44.78 -7.42 -1.79
C ARG A 598 -44.18 -8.80 -1.51
N GLU A 599 -43.00 -8.84 -0.90
CA GLU A 599 -42.29 -10.09 -0.56
C GLU A 599 -42.64 -10.62 0.84
N GLY A 600 -43.47 -9.89 1.60
CA GLY A 600 -44.00 -10.36 2.87
C GLY A 600 -43.04 -10.29 4.05
N HIS A 601 -42.01 -9.44 3.98
CA HIS A 601 -40.96 -9.32 4.99
C HIS A 601 -41.43 -8.52 6.22
N GLU A 602 -42.17 -9.20 7.10
CA GLU A 602 -42.80 -8.61 8.29
C GLU A 602 -41.85 -7.76 9.16
N SER A 603 -40.65 -8.27 9.45
CA SER A 603 -39.70 -7.57 10.31
C SER A 603 -39.13 -6.30 9.67
N VAL A 604 -38.88 -6.33 8.35
CA VAL A 604 -38.44 -5.17 7.59
C VAL A 604 -39.57 -4.14 7.49
N VAL A 605 -40.81 -4.56 7.20
CA VAL A 605 -41.98 -3.66 7.19
C VAL A 605 -42.16 -2.98 8.54
N LYS A 606 -42.09 -3.74 9.64
CA LYS A 606 -42.19 -3.19 11.00
C LYS A 606 -41.09 -2.17 11.29
N LEU A 607 -39.86 -2.46 10.86
CA LEU A 607 -38.72 -1.57 11.04
C LEU A 607 -38.89 -0.28 10.22
N LEU A 608 -39.26 -0.38 8.94
CA LEU A 608 -39.54 0.77 8.08
C LEU A 608 -40.66 1.65 8.68
N LEU A 609 -41.79 1.07 9.09
CA LEU A 609 -42.91 1.82 9.70
C LEU A 609 -42.54 2.52 11.02
N SER A 610 -41.50 2.06 11.73
CA SER A 610 -41.01 2.74 12.94
C SER A 610 -40.24 4.03 12.65
N ILE A 611 -39.84 4.25 11.39
CA ILE A 611 -39.20 5.47 10.91
C ILE A 611 -40.33 6.43 10.54
N GLY A 612 -40.64 7.40 11.41
CA GLY A 612 -41.82 8.28 11.29
C GLY A 612 -41.87 9.23 10.08
N GLN A 613 -41.07 8.99 9.04
CA GLN A 613 -40.99 9.79 7.81
C GLN A 613 -41.41 9.01 6.55
N ILE A 614 -41.89 7.76 6.67
CA ILE A 614 -42.25 6.94 5.50
C ILE A 614 -43.68 7.20 5.01
N GLU A 615 -43.82 7.44 3.69
CA GLU A 615 -45.13 7.57 3.04
C GLU A 615 -45.78 6.21 2.81
N VAL A 616 -46.65 5.81 3.73
CA VAL A 616 -47.28 4.46 3.75
C VAL A 616 -48.26 4.20 2.61
N ASN A 617 -48.79 5.25 1.98
CA ASN A 617 -49.72 5.15 0.86
C ASN A 617 -49.05 5.46 -0.50
N SER A 618 -47.71 5.49 -0.56
CA SER A 618 -47.03 5.78 -1.82
C SER A 618 -47.41 4.78 -2.90
N LYS A 619 -47.85 5.32 -4.03
CA LYS A 619 -48.19 4.56 -5.23
C LYS A 619 -46.97 4.30 -6.12
N ASP A 620 -46.92 3.10 -6.68
CA ASP A 620 -46.02 2.74 -7.77
C ASP A 620 -46.56 3.19 -9.14
N GLY A 621 -45.86 2.85 -10.23
CA GLY A 621 -46.25 3.20 -11.60
C GLY A 621 -47.57 2.59 -12.09
N SER A 622 -48.10 1.58 -11.38
CA SER A 622 -49.42 0.97 -11.62
C SER A 622 -50.46 1.45 -10.60
N ASP A 623 -50.20 2.54 -9.89
CA ASP A 623 -51.04 3.09 -8.82
C ASP A 623 -51.24 2.16 -7.60
N ARG A 624 -50.40 1.13 -7.42
CA ARG A 624 -50.51 0.19 -6.30
C ARG A 624 -49.79 0.70 -5.07
N THR A 625 -50.43 0.53 -3.93
CA THR A 625 -49.87 0.84 -2.60
C THR A 625 -49.21 -0.40 -1.97
N PRO A 626 -48.39 -0.26 -0.91
CA PRO A 626 -47.86 -1.40 -0.15
C PRO A 626 -48.95 -2.36 0.34
N LEU A 627 -50.11 -1.82 0.74
CA LEU A 627 -51.27 -2.63 1.15
C LEU A 627 -51.85 -3.45 -0.01
N CYS A 628 -51.87 -2.88 -1.22
CA CYS A 628 -52.29 -3.58 -2.43
C CYS A 628 -51.34 -4.75 -2.75
N TRP A 629 -50.02 -4.52 -2.72
CA TRP A 629 -49.02 -5.57 -2.95
C TRP A 629 -49.09 -6.70 -1.91
N ALA A 630 -49.27 -6.36 -0.63
CA ALA A 630 -49.44 -7.36 0.42
C ALA A 630 -50.75 -8.15 0.24
N ALA A 631 -51.81 -7.54 -0.28
CA ALA A 631 -53.08 -8.20 -0.57
C ALA A 631 -53.01 -9.10 -1.81
N ILE A 632 -52.29 -8.69 -2.86
CA ILE A 632 -52.03 -9.52 -4.05
C ILE A 632 -51.30 -10.81 -3.66
N ASN A 633 -50.27 -10.72 -2.80
CA ASN A 633 -49.45 -11.88 -2.42
C ASN A 633 -49.92 -12.61 -1.15
N GLY A 634 -51.03 -12.18 -0.54
CA GLY A 634 -51.63 -12.88 0.60
C GLY A 634 -50.90 -12.71 1.94
N HIS A 635 -50.07 -11.68 2.08
CA HIS A 635 -49.21 -11.45 3.26
C HIS A 635 -49.97 -10.85 4.44
N LYS A 636 -50.78 -11.69 5.11
CA LYS A 636 -51.64 -11.31 6.24
C LYS A 636 -50.93 -10.56 7.36
N SER A 637 -49.70 -10.94 7.74
CA SER A 637 -48.98 -10.27 8.83
C SER A 637 -48.54 -8.85 8.47
N VAL A 638 -48.06 -8.64 7.25
CA VAL A 638 -47.77 -7.31 6.70
C VAL A 638 -49.04 -6.45 6.66
N ILE A 639 -50.18 -7.00 6.23
CA ILE A 639 -51.45 -6.27 6.23
C ILE A 639 -51.85 -5.85 7.64
N LYS A 640 -51.67 -6.70 8.66
CA LYS A 640 -51.92 -6.31 10.06
C LYS A 640 -51.05 -5.13 10.49
N LEU A 641 -49.77 -5.10 10.11
CA LEU A 641 -48.87 -4.00 10.42
C LEU A 641 -49.31 -2.71 9.71
N LEU A 642 -49.62 -2.77 8.42
CA LEU A 642 -50.08 -1.60 7.65
C LEU A 642 -51.42 -1.06 8.17
N LEU A 643 -52.36 -1.94 8.52
CA LEU A 643 -53.67 -1.56 9.09
C LEU A 643 -53.58 -0.96 10.51
N SER A 644 -52.44 -1.10 11.19
CA SER A 644 -52.22 -0.48 12.50
C SER A 644 -51.84 1.01 12.41
N ILE A 645 -51.68 1.55 11.20
CA ILE A 645 -51.35 2.96 10.93
C ILE A 645 -52.65 3.74 10.67
N ASP A 646 -52.86 4.84 11.41
CA ASP A 646 -54.12 5.59 11.40
C ASP A 646 -54.52 6.19 10.03
N GLN A 647 -53.56 6.49 9.16
CA GLN A 647 -53.77 7.16 7.85
C GLN A 647 -53.72 6.21 6.65
N ILE A 648 -53.78 4.89 6.86
CA ILE A 648 -53.70 3.91 5.77
C ILE A 648 -54.96 3.94 4.90
N GLU A 649 -54.77 4.08 3.58
CA GLU A 649 -55.86 4.09 2.62
C GLU A 649 -56.24 2.64 2.21
N VAL A 650 -57.23 2.08 2.91
CA VAL A 650 -57.62 0.66 2.71
C VAL A 650 -58.35 0.37 1.40
N ASN A 651 -58.87 1.40 0.73
CA ASN A 651 -59.61 1.30 -0.52
C ASN A 651 -58.88 1.98 -1.70
N SER A 652 -57.58 2.28 -1.60
CA SER A 652 -56.84 2.87 -2.73
C SER A 652 -56.97 1.99 -3.97
N LYS A 653 -57.28 2.62 -5.09
CA LYS A 653 -57.40 1.97 -6.38
C LYS A 653 -56.09 2.03 -7.16
N ASP A 654 -55.77 0.90 -7.79
CA ASP A 654 -54.70 0.80 -8.79
C ASP A 654 -55.17 1.29 -10.18
N GLU A 655 -54.30 1.21 -11.18
CA GLU A 655 -54.60 1.67 -12.56
C GLU A 655 -55.78 0.94 -13.23
N PHE A 656 -56.19 -0.21 -12.68
CA PHE A 656 -57.34 -0.98 -13.13
C PHE A 656 -58.57 -0.77 -12.23
N ASP A 657 -58.60 0.31 -11.43
CA ASP A 657 -59.62 0.60 -10.43
C ASP A 657 -59.77 -0.49 -9.35
N ARG A 658 -58.79 -1.39 -9.17
CA ARG A 658 -58.87 -2.49 -8.20
C ARG A 658 -58.38 -2.05 -6.83
N THR A 659 -59.16 -2.39 -5.81
CA THR A 659 -58.79 -2.22 -4.40
C THR A 659 -57.99 -3.43 -3.89
N PRO A 660 -57.31 -3.33 -2.73
CA PRO A 660 -56.67 -4.48 -2.09
C PRO A 660 -57.64 -5.67 -1.90
N LEU A 661 -58.92 -5.41 -1.62
CA LEU A 661 -59.95 -6.45 -1.52
C LEU A 661 -60.24 -7.12 -2.87
N CYS A 662 -60.28 -6.37 -3.98
CA CYS A 662 -60.42 -6.95 -5.32
C CYS A 662 -59.29 -7.92 -5.64
N TRP A 663 -58.04 -7.55 -5.32
CA TRP A 663 -56.89 -8.41 -5.53
C TRP A 663 -56.87 -9.64 -4.61
N ALA A 664 -57.13 -9.46 -3.31
CA ALA A 664 -57.23 -10.60 -2.38
C ALA A 664 -58.34 -11.58 -2.79
N ALA A 665 -59.45 -11.07 -3.34
CA ALA A 665 -60.54 -11.90 -3.84
C ALA A 665 -60.20 -12.62 -5.15
N ARG A 666 -59.49 -11.94 -6.06
CA ARG A 666 -59.01 -12.53 -7.32
C ARG A 666 -57.96 -13.61 -7.08
N GLU A 667 -57.06 -13.44 -6.11
CA GLU A 667 -55.97 -14.39 -5.84
C GLU A 667 -56.35 -15.45 -4.78
N GLY A 668 -57.56 -15.39 -4.22
CA GLY A 668 -58.09 -16.43 -3.34
C GLY A 668 -57.64 -16.36 -1.87
N HIS A 669 -57.12 -15.21 -1.42
CA HIS A 669 -56.52 -15.05 -0.09
C HIS A 669 -57.57 -14.85 1.02
N GLU A 670 -58.30 -15.91 1.37
CA GLU A 670 -59.38 -15.90 2.38
C GLU A 670 -58.97 -15.22 3.70
N SER A 671 -57.76 -15.49 4.19
CA SER A 671 -57.28 -14.96 5.47
C SER A 671 -57.01 -13.45 5.46
N VAL A 672 -56.67 -12.90 4.28
CA VAL A 672 -56.52 -11.46 4.04
C VAL A 672 -57.89 -10.82 3.94
N ILE A 673 -58.83 -11.45 3.24
CA ILE A 673 -60.20 -10.94 3.11
C ILE A 673 -60.86 -10.83 4.48
N LYS A 674 -60.78 -11.87 5.34
CA LYS A 674 -61.29 -11.80 6.72
C LYS A 674 -60.72 -10.60 7.49
N LEU A 675 -59.44 -10.30 7.29
CA LEU A 675 -58.78 -9.17 7.95
C LEU A 675 -59.26 -7.83 7.39
N LEU A 676 -59.31 -7.66 6.06
CA LEU A 676 -59.81 -6.43 5.43
C LEU A 676 -61.29 -6.17 5.76
N LEU A 677 -62.11 -7.21 5.80
CA LEU A 677 -63.54 -7.14 6.17
C LEU A 677 -63.78 -6.75 7.63
N SER A 678 -62.79 -6.93 8.51
CA SER A 678 -62.88 -6.45 9.90
C SER A 678 -62.76 -4.93 10.02
N ILE A 679 -62.35 -4.24 8.95
CA ILE A 679 -62.21 -2.78 8.89
C ILE A 679 -63.53 -2.15 8.43
N ARG A 680 -64.11 -1.29 9.26
CA ARG A 680 -65.43 -0.68 9.03
C ARG A 680 -65.57 0.07 7.70
N GLN A 681 -64.48 0.66 7.21
CA GLN A 681 -64.50 1.52 6.02
C GLN A 681 -64.30 0.76 4.69
N ILE A 682 -64.18 -0.57 4.70
CA ILE A 682 -63.86 -1.36 3.51
C ILE A 682 -65.04 -1.38 2.50
N GLU A 683 -64.74 -1.10 1.23
CA GLU A 683 -65.74 -1.07 0.16
C GLU A 683 -65.90 -2.45 -0.50
N VAL A 684 -66.76 -3.30 0.10
CA VAL A 684 -66.92 -4.72 -0.31
C VAL A 684 -67.47 -4.93 -1.73
N ASN A 685 -68.12 -3.91 -2.30
CA ASN A 685 -68.67 -3.92 -3.65
C ASN A 685 -67.95 -2.95 -4.60
N SER A 686 -66.74 -2.52 -4.27
CA SER A 686 -65.98 -1.64 -5.17
C SER A 686 -65.82 -2.30 -6.54
N LYS A 687 -66.09 -1.54 -7.59
CA LYS A 687 -65.99 -1.97 -8.97
C LYS A 687 -64.62 -1.62 -9.53
N ASP A 688 -64.02 -2.58 -10.23
CA ASP A 688 -62.80 -2.39 -11.03
C ASP A 688 -63.10 -1.74 -12.39
N GLY A 689 -62.07 -1.58 -13.22
CA GLY A 689 -62.13 -0.95 -14.54
C GLY A 689 -62.93 -1.74 -15.58
N PHE A 690 -63.49 -2.90 -15.21
CA PHE A 690 -64.45 -3.66 -16.01
C PHE A 690 -65.81 -3.75 -15.32
N ASP A 691 -66.04 -2.95 -14.29
CA ASP A 691 -67.20 -2.99 -13.39
C ASP A 691 -67.34 -4.32 -12.61
N GLN A 692 -66.26 -5.10 -12.50
CA GLN A 692 -66.27 -6.34 -11.73
C GLN A 692 -66.11 -6.04 -10.22
N THR A 693 -66.91 -6.70 -9.40
CA THR A 693 -66.78 -6.66 -7.93
C THR A 693 -65.78 -7.72 -7.44
N PRO A 694 -65.29 -7.65 -6.17
CA PRO A 694 -64.50 -8.71 -5.57
C PRO A 694 -65.16 -10.10 -5.69
N LEU A 695 -66.49 -10.17 -5.56
CA LEU A 695 -67.25 -11.41 -5.75
C LEU A 695 -67.20 -11.90 -7.20
N CYS A 696 -67.32 -11.01 -8.19
CA CYS A 696 -67.16 -11.37 -9.61
C CYS A 696 -65.77 -11.95 -9.88
N LEU A 697 -64.72 -11.34 -9.32
CA LEU A 697 -63.34 -11.79 -9.49
C LEU A 697 -63.11 -13.15 -8.83
N ALA A 698 -63.53 -13.34 -7.57
CA ALA A 698 -63.43 -14.62 -6.88
C ALA A 698 -64.21 -15.74 -7.58
N ALA A 699 -65.39 -15.42 -8.11
CA ALA A 699 -66.21 -16.38 -8.84
C ALA A 699 -65.59 -16.75 -10.20
N ARG A 700 -64.94 -15.79 -10.88
CA ARG A 700 -64.22 -16.02 -12.13
C ARG A 700 -63.00 -16.92 -11.96
N GLU A 701 -62.24 -16.77 -10.88
CA GLU A 701 -61.06 -17.59 -10.61
C GLU A 701 -61.39 -18.87 -9.81
N GLY A 702 -62.66 -19.06 -9.41
CA GLY A 702 -63.13 -20.30 -8.79
C GLY A 702 -62.81 -20.45 -7.31
N HIS A 703 -62.57 -19.36 -6.59
CA HIS A 703 -62.18 -19.38 -5.18
C HIS A 703 -63.38 -19.60 -4.26
N GLU A 704 -63.79 -20.86 -4.10
CA GLU A 704 -64.97 -21.29 -3.33
C GLU A 704 -65.03 -20.70 -1.91
N SER A 705 -63.95 -20.77 -1.15
CA SER A 705 -63.94 -20.29 0.24
C SER A 705 -64.08 -18.76 0.34
N VAL A 706 -63.51 -18.04 -0.62
CA VAL A 706 -63.65 -16.59 -0.74
C VAL A 706 -65.07 -16.21 -1.14
N VAL A 707 -65.66 -16.90 -2.12
CA VAL A 707 -67.06 -16.69 -2.53
C VAL A 707 -67.99 -16.92 -1.35
N LYS A 708 -67.83 -18.03 -0.62
CA LYS A 708 -68.61 -18.33 0.58
C LYS A 708 -68.47 -17.24 1.65
N LEU A 709 -67.25 -16.73 1.86
CA LEU A 709 -67.00 -15.65 2.81
C LEU A 709 -67.67 -14.33 2.38
N LEU A 710 -67.56 -13.94 1.11
CA LEU A 710 -68.17 -12.72 0.59
C LEU A 710 -69.71 -12.80 0.59
N LEU A 711 -70.30 -13.96 0.30
CA LEU A 711 -71.74 -14.20 0.36
C LEU A 711 -72.31 -14.13 1.79
N SER A 712 -71.48 -14.33 2.82
CA SER A 712 -71.90 -14.20 4.22
C SER A 712 -72.01 -12.74 4.70
N ILE A 713 -71.74 -11.76 3.83
CA ILE A 713 -71.79 -10.34 4.14
C ILE A 713 -73.13 -9.76 3.66
N ASP A 714 -73.95 -9.25 4.58
CA ASP A 714 -75.32 -8.77 4.28
C ASP A 714 -75.40 -7.73 3.15
N GLN A 715 -74.40 -6.84 3.03
CA GLN A 715 -74.37 -5.77 2.04
C GLN A 715 -73.78 -6.16 0.69
N ILE A 716 -73.43 -7.44 0.46
CA ILE A 716 -72.82 -7.90 -0.79
C ILE A 716 -73.82 -7.87 -1.96
N LYS A 717 -73.41 -7.35 -3.12
CA LYS A 717 -74.24 -7.29 -4.31
C LYS A 717 -73.96 -8.49 -5.22
N VAL A 718 -74.68 -9.58 -4.98
CA VAL A 718 -74.46 -10.90 -5.61
C VAL A 718 -74.62 -10.86 -7.13
N ASP A 719 -75.65 -10.20 -7.64
CA ASP A 719 -75.92 -10.11 -9.08
C ASP A 719 -75.35 -8.84 -9.74
N SER A 720 -74.26 -8.30 -9.19
CA SER A 720 -73.59 -7.15 -9.80
C SER A 720 -73.12 -7.47 -11.21
N LYS A 721 -73.60 -6.70 -12.18
CA LYS A 721 -73.19 -6.81 -13.58
C LYS A 721 -71.93 -6.00 -13.85
N ASP A 722 -71.03 -6.61 -14.62
CA ASP A 722 -69.86 -5.98 -15.22
C ASP A 722 -70.24 -5.14 -16.46
N ARG A 723 -69.27 -4.51 -17.13
CA ARG A 723 -69.50 -3.68 -18.34
C ARG A 723 -70.07 -4.45 -19.53
N PHE A 724 -70.07 -5.77 -19.49
CA PHE A 724 -70.58 -6.66 -20.52
C PHE A 724 -71.85 -7.40 -20.06
N GLU A 725 -72.50 -6.89 -19.02
CA GLU A 725 -73.70 -7.47 -18.39
C GLU A 725 -73.51 -8.86 -17.77
N ARG A 726 -72.27 -9.29 -17.51
CA ARG A 726 -71.93 -10.59 -16.92
C ARG A 726 -71.97 -10.51 -15.40
N THR A 727 -72.55 -11.53 -14.77
CA THR A 727 -72.63 -11.69 -13.31
C THR A 727 -71.53 -12.62 -12.78
N PRO A 728 -71.30 -12.70 -11.45
CA PRO A 728 -70.42 -13.73 -10.87
C PRO A 728 -70.81 -15.15 -11.32
N LEU A 729 -72.11 -15.45 -11.41
CA LEU A 729 -72.62 -16.74 -11.85
C LEU A 729 -72.26 -17.05 -13.30
N TYR A 730 -72.29 -16.03 -14.19
CA TYR A 730 -71.86 -16.19 -15.57
C TYR A 730 -70.40 -16.65 -15.64
N TYR A 731 -69.51 -15.99 -14.92
CA TYR A 731 -68.08 -16.35 -14.93
C TYR A 731 -67.81 -17.72 -14.32
N ALA A 732 -68.46 -18.05 -13.21
CA ALA A 732 -68.35 -19.36 -12.58
C ALA A 732 -68.79 -20.48 -13.53
N ASN A 733 -69.86 -20.26 -14.31
CA ASN A 733 -70.33 -21.20 -15.33
C ASN A 733 -69.39 -21.28 -16.54
N MET A 734 -68.97 -20.13 -17.08
CA MET A 734 -68.06 -20.05 -18.22
C MET A 734 -66.74 -20.80 -17.95
N ASN A 735 -66.19 -20.62 -16.75
CA ASN A 735 -64.94 -21.23 -16.33
C ASN A 735 -65.12 -22.60 -15.64
N LYS A 736 -66.36 -23.12 -15.59
CA LYS A 736 -66.70 -24.46 -15.07
C LYS A 736 -66.35 -24.68 -13.59
N HIS A 737 -66.47 -23.64 -12.76
CA HIS A 737 -66.27 -23.72 -11.31
C HIS A 737 -67.53 -24.25 -10.60
N VAL A 738 -67.77 -25.56 -10.72
CA VAL A 738 -69.02 -26.23 -10.28
C VAL A 738 -69.40 -25.92 -8.83
N SER A 739 -68.45 -25.90 -7.89
CA SER A 739 -68.74 -25.59 -6.49
C SER A 739 -69.20 -24.14 -6.29
N VAL A 740 -68.57 -23.19 -6.99
CA VAL A 740 -68.93 -21.76 -6.94
C VAL A 740 -70.30 -21.54 -7.58
N VAL A 741 -70.60 -22.22 -8.70
CA VAL A 741 -71.93 -22.17 -9.33
C VAL A 741 -73.01 -22.60 -8.34
N LYS A 742 -72.81 -23.73 -7.65
CA LYS A 742 -73.75 -24.19 -6.63
C LYS A 742 -73.94 -23.17 -5.50
N LEU A 743 -72.85 -22.62 -4.96
CA LEU A 743 -72.92 -21.61 -3.90
C LEU A 743 -73.71 -20.36 -4.32
N LEU A 744 -73.50 -19.87 -5.55
CA LEU A 744 -74.21 -18.70 -6.07
C LEU A 744 -75.69 -19.01 -6.38
N GLU A 745 -76.00 -20.20 -6.92
CA GLU A 745 -77.38 -20.62 -7.18
C GLU A 745 -78.18 -20.87 -5.90
N ASP A 746 -77.56 -21.47 -4.88
CA ASP A 746 -78.22 -21.74 -3.59
C ASP A 746 -78.52 -20.42 -2.86
N HIS A 747 -77.58 -19.47 -2.88
CA HIS A 747 -77.81 -18.15 -2.29
C HIS A 747 -78.87 -17.32 -3.05
N ALA A 748 -79.01 -17.51 -4.36
CA ALA A 748 -80.07 -16.86 -5.15
C ALA A 748 -81.48 -17.41 -4.85
N LYS A 749 -81.60 -18.69 -4.48
CA LYS A 749 -82.87 -19.32 -4.08
C LYS A 749 -83.33 -18.87 -2.70
N ASP A 750 -82.40 -18.66 -1.77
CA ASP A 750 -82.71 -18.24 -0.39
C ASP A 750 -83.27 -16.81 -0.29
N HIS A 751 -83.08 -15.95 -1.30
CA HIS A 751 -83.58 -14.57 -1.34
C HIS A 751 -84.78 -14.34 -2.30
N THR A 752 -85.31 -15.41 -2.92
CA THR A 752 -86.50 -15.35 -3.80
C THR A 752 -87.76 -15.99 -3.20
N THR A 753 -87.70 -16.41 -1.93
CA THR A 753 -88.83 -16.84 -1.07
C THR A 753 -88.99 -15.89 0.11
#